data_AF-A0A7V7WMM6-F1
#
_entry.id   AF-A0A7V7WMM6-F1
#
_cell.length_a   1.000
_cell.length_b   1.000
_cell.length_c   1.000
_cell.angle_alpha   90.00
_cell.angle_beta   90.00
_cell.angle_gamma   90.00
#
_symmetry.space_group_name_H-M   'P 1'
#
loop_
_entity.id
_entity.type
_entity.pdbx_description
1 polymer ?
#
loop_
_entity_poly.entity_id
_entity_poly.type
_entity_poly.pdbx_seq_one_letter_code
_entity_poly.pdbx_strand_id
1 'polypeptide(L)'
;VEYLGGPKIEKVGGRELPGVNFRVHPSEAEGAVRTTAEIPAGIETLPDAKKWREFLAGSEYSWLRAMIASPHVVQGKDKVANPMEALLRPRPGQTVEVTHDAESKQPRSLKIYDPMMKVPGIPEGTPAVEIERQESIVVVRINHPKPATADAPAAVVPLELYYKYNPKQGYSPIHEVTDGKNERIKDFYAQLWFGEAKVDDLRVNQQFTSTYQVTREDARAFTRAIGNRQEAFTDRGQEKLQAPLDLAIVAAWEPLIKTIFPKSIDGNIFRLLHLSNGFRVLDPRPFQEGDKVNTSMRILEVRNLEGGKRVTVQGTLSRDGKPAVELNSQFFIRGRFGFESDSFHDRMERRTVTLDGPEAIAVLRSKRWIELDEGVELKPGDKLTFEVEHFDLFAGKDKLATTTSSGVVFRNGARVGSVAYARHDVSGNEARAYLDRHGEPADAMQPLAAPRSLLAEADVVTAPKNNHDYAVASRDLNPIHVNPYIADLAELPTTITHGMWTSANGRRVVETHVAKNRPERVVAYEAQFQGMVKPGDTLSTQVRQVGMREGRQVLEVETVNQDGATVLKATAEVEAPKTAYVFTGQGSAEPGMGMELYDSSPVAKAIWDKADAHTRETLGFSLLDIVRNNPKELTVHFGGPKGARIRENLRALRQEVVVMEEGKEVRKTVPLFPEISETSESFTFRAPKGLLFATQFTQPAITLVEMAGYEDMRAKGLIPKDAYFAGHSLGEYAGLSTVGEVLPVEAVVELVFLRGMTMQGAVARDAQGRSPYAMAAVNPRSAGSHFDDAALRRVVDAIDGKSGQLLEVVNFNVENTQYVVAGEIGNIEALNQAMSELKKMRNTQEVLEHRLDMLVQGILDNVDRQRAGGNLTLRRGALIPLEGIDVPFHSRLLRGGVPAFRGMLEAKMPKHLDMSRLEGKYVPNLTAKVFSLEKSYVEAVHEQTQSPVLKSVLENWETQSQDRQVLGRKLLIELLAYQFASPVRWIETQDLLFQQGGVERLIEVGPAPTLSAMAKRTLDGEKYEGVAPRELYSYKSDRDAIYHEVGDAVVAAPAPKKAAEAPKSAPKAEASKPAAPPPPVVAAPAPAPAAVGGAPIPDAPVSALEALQALLALKLKKPISEVQASQNIKGLVGGKSALQNEILGDLQKEFGGGPDNAAEMPLSELAQKMGGTYTGSGAQSNNLIAKMVADKMPGGFNQAAIKAYLSGERRLGEGRIQGVLLHAITMAPEKRLGSEAEAKAWLDGVVDSYGQKVG
;
A
#
# COMPACT_ATOMS: atom_id res chain seq x y z
N VAL A 1 3.60 5.38 74.91
CA VAL A 1 4.48 6.32 74.18
C VAL A 1 3.71 6.77 72.97
N GLU A 2 3.27 8.03 73.03
CA GLU A 2 2.26 8.65 72.19
C GLU A 2 2.81 9.06 70.82
N TYR A 3 1.94 8.99 69.82
CA TYR A 3 2.16 9.44 68.45
C TYR A 3 2.32 10.96 68.40
N LEU A 4 3.55 11.46 68.29
CA LEU A 4 3.90 12.90 68.35
C LEU A 4 4.05 13.59 66.98
N GLY A 5 3.61 12.99 65.86
CA GLY A 5 3.99 13.47 64.52
C GLY A 5 2.90 13.61 63.45
N GLY A 6 1.66 13.21 63.69
CA GLY A 6 0.61 13.26 62.65
C GLY A 6 -0.33 14.47 62.73
N PRO A 7 -1.14 14.68 61.68
CA PRO A 7 -2.15 15.73 61.66
C PRO A 7 -3.12 15.63 62.84
N LYS A 8 -3.61 16.78 63.32
CA LYS A 8 -4.55 16.89 64.44
C LYS A 8 -5.78 16.01 64.16
N ILE A 9 -6.19 15.20 65.14
CA ILE A 9 -7.37 14.34 65.02
C ILE A 9 -8.62 15.20 64.80
N GLU A 10 -9.30 14.99 63.67
CA GLU A 10 -10.59 15.59 63.36
C GLU A 10 -11.67 14.56 63.74
N LYS A 11 -12.58 14.89 64.67
CA LYS A 11 -13.66 13.98 65.06
C LYS A 11 -14.79 14.04 64.02
N VAL A 12 -14.71 13.19 63.00
CA VAL A 12 -15.75 13.08 61.96
C VAL A 12 -16.78 12.02 62.36
N GLY A 13 -18.04 12.44 62.55
CA GLY A 13 -19.17 11.55 62.83
C GLY A 13 -20.06 11.30 61.60
N GLY A 14 -20.97 10.32 61.66
CA GLY A 14 -21.83 9.96 60.51
C GLY A 14 -22.71 11.09 59.97
N ARG A 15 -23.05 12.10 60.78
CA ARG A 15 -23.78 13.31 60.33
C ARG A 15 -22.96 14.22 59.40
N GLU A 16 -21.64 14.06 59.37
CA GLU A 16 -20.72 14.86 58.53
C GLU A 16 -20.42 14.20 57.17
N LEU A 17 -21.02 13.04 56.90
CA LEU A 17 -20.92 12.27 55.66
C LEU A 17 -22.33 12.10 55.05
N PRO A 18 -22.88 13.14 54.40
CA PRO A 18 -24.24 13.11 53.86
C PRO A 18 -24.39 12.02 52.80
N GLY A 19 -25.52 11.30 52.82
CA GLY A 19 -25.83 10.25 51.85
C GLY A 19 -25.22 8.87 52.14
N VAL A 20 -24.43 8.72 53.22
CA VAL A 20 -23.88 7.43 53.66
C VAL A 20 -24.81 6.80 54.71
N ASN A 21 -25.11 5.51 54.55
CA ASN A 21 -25.93 4.74 55.49
C ASN A 21 -25.05 4.07 56.55
N PHE A 22 -25.29 4.36 57.82
CA PHE A 22 -24.49 3.84 58.95
C PHE A 22 -25.28 2.83 59.76
N ARG A 23 -24.63 1.71 60.11
CA ARG A 23 -25.19 0.74 61.07
C ARG A 23 -24.09 0.25 62.01
N VAL A 24 -24.42 0.17 63.30
CA VAL A 24 -23.56 -0.44 64.31
C VAL A 24 -24.23 -1.74 64.72
N HIS A 25 -23.51 -2.84 64.56
CA HIS A 25 -23.98 -4.19 64.87
C HIS A 25 -23.14 -4.75 66.03
N PRO A 26 -23.75 -5.33 67.07
CA PRO A 26 -23.02 -6.26 67.93
C PRO A 26 -22.55 -7.44 67.05
N SER A 27 -21.25 -7.77 67.09
CA SER A 27 -20.70 -8.85 66.26
C SER A 27 -21.18 -10.22 66.77
N GLU A 28 -21.38 -11.19 65.87
CA GLU A 28 -21.66 -12.59 66.24
C GLU A 28 -20.44 -13.28 66.90
N ALA A 29 -19.25 -12.69 66.78
CA ALA A 29 -18.05 -13.13 67.48
C ALA A 29 -17.96 -12.52 68.89
N GLU A 30 -17.80 -13.35 69.92
CA GLU A 30 -17.64 -12.93 71.32
C GLU A 30 -16.58 -11.82 71.45
N GLY A 31 -17.00 -10.65 71.96
CA GLY A 31 -16.11 -9.54 72.27
C GLY A 31 -15.72 -8.61 71.10
N ALA A 32 -16.54 -8.47 70.04
CA ALA A 32 -16.31 -7.49 68.98
C ALA A 32 -17.52 -6.61 68.63
N VAL A 33 -17.27 -5.38 68.16
CA VAL A 33 -18.28 -4.43 67.67
C VAL A 33 -18.01 -4.12 66.20
N ARG A 34 -19.03 -4.28 65.35
CA ARG A 34 -18.94 -4.07 63.90
C ARG A 34 -19.63 -2.77 63.51
N THR A 35 -18.92 -1.88 62.83
CA THR A 35 -19.51 -0.65 62.25
C THR A 35 -19.50 -0.77 60.73
N THR A 36 -20.65 -0.59 60.08
CA THR A 36 -20.78 -0.59 58.62
C THR A 36 -21.20 0.79 58.12
N ALA A 37 -20.60 1.21 57.01
CA ALA A 37 -20.88 2.44 56.29
C ALA A 37 -21.09 2.11 54.79
N GLU A 38 -22.31 2.27 54.30
CA GLU A 38 -22.70 1.97 52.92
C GLU A 38 -22.90 3.26 52.12
N ILE A 39 -22.23 3.36 50.97
CA ILE A 39 -22.41 4.41 49.97
C ILE A 39 -23.39 3.88 48.92
N PRO A 40 -24.58 4.48 48.75
CA PRO A 40 -25.55 4.03 47.75
C PRO A 40 -24.99 4.07 46.32
N ALA A 41 -25.35 3.11 45.47
CA ALA A 41 -24.89 3.04 44.08
C ALA A 41 -25.36 4.23 43.21
N GLY A 42 -26.52 4.81 43.54
CA GLY A 42 -27.09 5.97 42.84
C GLY A 42 -26.79 7.32 43.48
N ILE A 43 -25.78 7.43 44.35
CA ILE A 43 -25.43 8.69 45.02
C ILE A 43 -24.99 9.75 44.00
N GLU A 44 -25.57 10.96 44.07
CA GLU A 44 -25.25 12.06 43.13
C GLU A 44 -23.89 12.70 43.41
N THR A 45 -23.49 12.78 44.69
CA THR A 45 -22.21 13.38 45.11
C THR A 45 -21.56 12.48 46.16
N LEU A 46 -20.33 12.05 45.90
CA LEU A 46 -19.55 11.23 46.84
C LEU A 46 -19.13 12.05 48.07
N PRO A 47 -18.97 11.40 49.25
CA PRO A 47 -18.46 12.08 50.43
C PRO A 47 -17.05 12.63 50.19
N ASP A 48 -16.70 13.71 50.89
CA ASP A 48 -15.34 14.27 50.85
C ASP A 48 -14.31 13.20 51.25
N ALA A 49 -13.31 12.99 50.40
CA ALA A 49 -12.37 11.88 50.56
C ALA A 49 -11.53 12.01 51.85
N LYS A 50 -11.21 13.24 52.30
CA LYS A 50 -10.46 13.45 53.54
C LYS A 50 -11.34 13.11 54.75
N LYS A 51 -12.57 13.64 54.80
CA LYS A 51 -13.54 13.33 55.87
C LYS A 51 -13.88 11.84 55.92
N TRP A 52 -14.04 11.20 54.75
CA TRP A 52 -14.29 9.78 54.64
C TRP A 52 -13.15 8.95 55.26
N ARG A 53 -11.89 9.25 54.91
CA ARG A 53 -10.74 8.55 55.51
C ARG A 53 -10.59 8.82 57.00
N GLU A 54 -10.84 10.06 57.44
CA GLU A 54 -10.80 10.41 58.87
C GLU A 54 -11.85 9.64 59.68
N PHE A 55 -13.05 9.47 59.12
CA PHE A 55 -14.09 8.61 59.69
C PHE A 55 -13.62 7.15 59.78
N LEU A 56 -13.06 6.59 58.71
CA LEU A 56 -12.55 5.20 58.70
C LEU A 56 -11.37 4.97 59.66
N ALA A 57 -10.53 5.99 59.87
CA ALA A 57 -9.40 5.94 60.78
C ALA A 57 -9.80 5.89 62.27
N GLY A 58 -10.98 6.41 62.61
CA GLY A 58 -11.48 6.50 63.97
C GLY A 58 -10.79 7.58 64.81
N SER A 59 -11.39 7.92 65.96
CA SER A 59 -10.91 9.02 66.83
C SER A 59 -9.78 8.64 67.78
N GLU A 60 -9.43 7.36 67.88
CA GLU A 60 -8.41 6.83 68.79
C GLU A 60 -7.07 6.60 68.09
N TYR A 61 -5.96 6.77 68.83
CA TYR A 61 -4.64 6.39 68.33
C TYR A 61 -4.54 4.86 68.22
N SER A 62 -4.50 4.37 66.99
CA SER A 62 -4.45 2.94 66.68
C SER A 62 -3.53 2.66 65.49
N TRP A 63 -3.20 1.39 65.28
CA TRP A 63 -2.45 0.96 64.10
C TRP A 63 -3.21 1.27 62.80
N LEU A 64 -4.55 1.17 62.80
CA LEU A 64 -5.40 1.46 61.64
C LEU A 64 -5.38 2.95 61.34
N ARG A 65 -5.46 3.81 62.38
CA ARG A 65 -5.31 5.26 62.22
C ARG A 65 -3.93 5.61 61.66
N ALA A 66 -2.86 5.00 62.19
CA ALA A 66 -1.51 5.19 61.65
C ALA A 66 -1.41 4.75 60.18
N MET A 67 -2.07 3.65 59.80
CA MET A 67 -2.11 3.15 58.43
C MET A 67 -2.84 4.10 57.47
N ILE A 68 -3.98 4.66 57.89
CA ILE A 68 -4.84 5.49 57.03
C ILE A 68 -4.42 6.97 57.00
N ALA A 69 -4.08 7.55 58.15
CA ALA A 69 -3.91 8.99 58.31
C ALA A 69 -2.46 9.47 58.17
N SER A 70 -1.47 8.57 58.15
CA SER A 70 -0.07 8.98 57.92
C SER A 70 0.09 9.51 56.48
N PRO A 71 0.75 10.66 56.26
CA PRO A 71 0.90 11.22 54.91
C PRO A 71 1.89 10.43 54.04
N HIS A 72 2.80 9.68 54.67
CA HIS A 72 3.82 8.88 53.98
C HIS A 72 4.04 7.52 54.62
N VAL A 73 4.52 6.58 53.81
CA VAL A 73 5.04 5.27 54.23
C VAL A 73 6.54 5.21 53.92
N VAL A 74 7.30 4.51 54.76
CA VAL A 74 8.74 4.31 54.53
C VAL A 74 8.95 3.08 53.64
N GLN A 75 9.67 3.24 52.53
CA GLN A 75 10.15 2.17 51.65
C GLN A 75 11.68 2.19 51.66
N GLY A 76 12.32 1.22 52.31
CA GLY A 76 13.77 1.24 52.51
C GLY A 76 14.23 2.51 53.26
N LYS A 77 14.90 3.44 52.55
CA LYS A 77 15.32 4.75 53.08
C LYS A 77 14.42 5.91 52.62
N ASP A 78 13.51 5.66 51.69
CA ASP A 78 12.68 6.68 51.07
C ASP A 78 11.34 6.84 51.80
N LYS A 79 10.78 8.05 51.73
CA LYS A 79 9.40 8.34 52.16
C LYS A 79 8.55 8.51 50.91
N VAL A 80 7.55 7.65 50.73
CA VAL A 80 6.62 7.70 49.61
C VAL A 80 5.23 8.09 50.09
N ALA A 81 4.40 8.62 49.18
CA ALA A 81 3.00 8.92 49.49
C ALA A 81 2.28 7.66 49.99
N ASN A 82 1.38 7.82 50.97
CA ASN A 82 0.67 6.69 51.55
C ASN A 82 -0.35 6.10 50.57
N PRO A 83 -0.23 4.82 50.15
CA PRO A 83 -1.14 4.21 49.18
C PRO A 83 -2.59 4.10 49.69
N MET A 84 -2.82 4.17 51.00
CA MET A 84 -4.17 4.14 51.58
C MET A 84 -5.02 5.34 51.16
N GLU A 85 -4.39 6.47 50.82
CA GLU A 85 -5.11 7.65 50.34
C GLU A 85 -5.92 7.35 49.06
N ALA A 86 -5.33 6.61 48.13
CA ALA A 86 -5.98 6.21 46.89
C ALA A 86 -6.86 4.96 47.09
N LEU A 87 -6.36 3.96 47.82
CA LEU A 87 -7.06 2.69 48.03
C LEU A 87 -8.44 2.89 48.69
N LEU A 88 -8.49 3.76 49.71
CA LEU A 88 -9.68 4.02 50.53
C LEU A 88 -10.55 5.18 50.02
N ARG A 89 -10.39 5.62 48.78
CA ARG A 89 -11.28 6.62 48.17
C ARG A 89 -12.73 6.13 48.19
N PRO A 90 -13.72 6.98 48.53
CA PRO A 90 -15.13 6.58 48.51
C PRO A 90 -15.59 6.27 47.08
N ARG A 91 -16.34 5.18 46.88
CA ARG A 91 -16.86 4.75 45.57
C ARG A 91 -18.37 4.47 45.63
N PRO A 92 -19.15 4.69 44.56
CA PRO A 92 -20.57 4.37 44.53
C PRO A 92 -20.83 2.87 44.75
N GLY A 93 -21.81 2.53 45.59
CA GLY A 93 -22.18 1.14 45.89
C GLY A 93 -21.23 0.43 46.86
N GLN A 94 -20.18 1.11 47.34
CA GLN A 94 -19.19 0.56 48.27
C GLN A 94 -19.77 0.44 49.69
N THR A 95 -19.51 -0.66 50.37
CA THR A 95 -19.79 -0.82 51.81
C THR A 95 -18.50 -1.08 52.56
N VAL A 96 -18.18 -0.26 53.56
CA VAL A 96 -17.01 -0.45 54.40
C VAL A 96 -17.43 -0.92 55.78
N GLU A 97 -16.70 -1.89 56.30
CA GLU A 97 -16.88 -2.48 57.61
C GLU A 97 -15.61 -2.28 58.42
N VAL A 98 -15.74 -1.76 59.64
CA VAL A 98 -14.63 -1.72 60.61
C VAL A 98 -15.05 -2.49 61.85
N THR A 99 -14.27 -3.52 62.17
CA THR A 99 -14.48 -4.36 63.35
C THR A 99 -13.53 -3.93 64.46
N HIS A 100 -14.07 -3.70 65.65
CA HIS A 100 -13.34 -3.29 66.86
C HIS A 100 -13.46 -4.34 67.94
N ASP A 101 -12.47 -4.41 68.81
CA ASP A 101 -12.53 -5.15 70.05
C ASP A 101 -13.49 -4.46 71.05
N ALA A 102 -14.41 -5.22 71.65
CA ALA A 102 -15.48 -4.66 72.49
C ALA A 102 -14.96 -4.05 73.80
N GLU A 103 -13.85 -4.54 74.35
CA GLU A 103 -13.27 -4.06 75.62
C GLU A 103 -12.24 -2.95 75.39
N SER A 104 -11.22 -3.23 74.58
CA SER A 104 -10.10 -2.31 74.33
C SER A 104 -10.42 -1.20 73.34
N LYS A 105 -11.54 -1.32 72.60
CA LYS A 105 -11.96 -0.43 71.51
C LYS A 105 -10.92 -0.30 70.38
N GLN A 106 -9.89 -1.16 70.37
CA GLN A 106 -8.88 -1.17 69.32
C GLN A 106 -9.45 -1.81 68.04
N PRO A 107 -9.10 -1.29 66.84
CA PRO A 107 -9.54 -1.89 65.58
C PRO A 107 -8.88 -3.26 65.38
N ARG A 108 -9.68 -4.24 64.94
CA ARG A 108 -9.24 -5.59 64.55
C ARG A 108 -9.02 -5.69 63.04
N SER A 109 -9.95 -5.17 62.25
CA SER A 109 -9.87 -5.19 60.79
C SER A 109 -10.75 -4.13 60.13
N LEU A 110 -10.41 -3.80 58.88
CA LEU A 110 -11.24 -3.03 57.96
C LEU A 110 -11.49 -3.88 56.71
N LYS A 111 -12.74 -4.04 56.30
CA LYS A 111 -13.15 -4.75 55.09
C LYS A 111 -13.96 -3.83 54.18
N ILE A 112 -13.71 -3.89 52.88
CA ILE A 112 -14.45 -3.15 51.86
C ILE A 112 -15.16 -4.16 50.98
N TYR A 113 -16.47 -4.00 50.82
CA TYR A 113 -17.30 -4.73 49.87
C TYR A 113 -17.66 -3.79 48.72
N ASP A 114 -17.47 -4.26 47.50
CA ASP A 114 -17.62 -3.45 46.30
C ASP A 114 -18.39 -4.22 45.22
N PRO A 115 -19.31 -3.59 44.47
CA PRO A 115 -20.03 -4.23 43.37
C PRO A 115 -19.12 -4.88 42.33
N MET A 116 -17.87 -4.44 42.17
CA MET A 116 -16.92 -5.10 41.26
C MET A 116 -16.68 -6.59 41.59
N MET A 117 -16.91 -7.01 42.84
CA MET A 117 -16.77 -8.40 43.26
C MET A 117 -17.93 -9.29 42.81
N LYS A 118 -19.02 -8.72 42.27
CA LYS A 118 -20.19 -9.45 41.75
C LYS A 118 -19.92 -10.03 40.36
N VAL A 119 -18.93 -10.90 40.26
CA VAL A 119 -18.61 -11.66 39.05
C VAL A 119 -19.19 -13.08 39.20
N PRO A 120 -19.85 -13.64 38.16
CA PRO A 120 -20.37 -15.01 38.22
C PRO A 120 -19.32 -16.03 38.67
N GLY A 121 -19.67 -16.87 39.64
CA GLY A 121 -18.77 -17.87 40.23
C GLY A 121 -17.95 -17.39 41.42
N ILE A 122 -17.95 -16.08 41.74
CA ILE A 122 -17.33 -15.55 42.95
C ILE A 122 -18.32 -15.58 44.13
N PRO A 123 -17.94 -16.09 45.32
CA PRO A 123 -18.84 -16.13 46.48
C PRO A 123 -19.37 -14.75 46.88
N GLU A 124 -20.67 -14.65 47.13
CA GLU A 124 -21.28 -13.44 47.68
C GLU A 124 -20.68 -13.12 49.06
N GLY A 125 -20.51 -11.82 49.35
CA GLY A 125 -19.88 -11.40 50.60
C GLY A 125 -18.36 -11.55 50.64
N THR A 126 -17.69 -11.76 49.49
CA THR A 126 -16.23 -11.62 49.40
C THR A 126 -15.84 -10.13 49.46
N PRO A 127 -14.98 -9.70 50.40
CA PRO A 127 -14.49 -8.33 50.44
C PRO A 127 -13.52 -8.06 49.28
N ALA A 128 -13.59 -6.86 48.69
CA ALA A 128 -12.65 -6.33 47.71
C ALA A 128 -11.28 -5.99 48.34
N VAL A 129 -11.29 -5.42 49.54
CA VAL A 129 -10.08 -5.06 50.29
C VAL A 129 -10.25 -5.49 51.73
N GLU A 130 -9.20 -6.07 52.30
CA GLU A 130 -9.11 -6.42 53.72
C GLU A 130 -7.82 -5.84 54.29
N ILE A 131 -7.94 -5.14 55.41
CA ILE A 131 -6.81 -4.61 56.16
C ILE A 131 -6.89 -5.17 57.56
N GLU A 132 -5.91 -5.99 57.93
CA GLU A 132 -5.86 -6.66 59.21
C GLU A 132 -4.46 -6.59 59.82
N ARG A 133 -4.39 -6.62 61.14
CA ARG A 133 -3.11 -6.63 61.85
C ARG A 133 -2.82 -8.02 62.42
N GLN A 134 -1.70 -8.58 62.00
CA GLN A 134 -1.11 -9.82 62.51
C GLN A 134 0.17 -9.46 63.28
N GLU A 135 0.08 -9.43 64.61
CA GLU A 135 1.16 -9.01 65.52
C GLU A 135 1.73 -7.59 65.25
N SER A 136 2.87 -7.49 64.56
CA SER A 136 3.54 -6.24 64.18
C SER A 136 3.43 -5.91 62.69
N ILE A 137 2.84 -6.80 61.91
CA ILE A 137 2.60 -6.64 60.48
C ILE A 137 1.12 -6.32 60.25
N VAL A 138 0.87 -5.29 59.46
CA VAL A 138 -0.41 -4.98 58.87
C VAL A 138 -0.42 -5.60 57.47
N VAL A 139 -1.36 -6.50 57.25
CA VAL A 139 -1.59 -7.16 55.96
C VAL A 139 -2.71 -6.39 55.26
N VAL A 140 -2.40 -5.85 54.09
CA VAL A 140 -3.37 -5.27 53.17
C VAL A 140 -3.58 -6.28 52.05
N ARG A 141 -4.73 -6.93 52.04
CA ARG A 141 -5.14 -7.88 51.00
C ARG A 141 -6.11 -7.20 50.04
N ILE A 142 -5.79 -7.19 48.76
CA ILE A 142 -6.69 -6.75 47.69
C ILE A 142 -7.13 -7.99 46.92
N ASN A 143 -8.42 -8.30 47.00
CA ASN A 143 -9.00 -9.46 46.33
C ASN A 143 -9.43 -9.06 44.92
N HIS A 144 -8.92 -9.78 43.92
CA HIS A 144 -9.30 -9.61 42.53
C HIS A 144 -10.22 -10.76 42.09
N PRO A 145 -11.41 -10.46 41.54
CA PRO A 145 -12.31 -11.49 41.02
C PRO A 145 -11.85 -11.90 39.61
N LYS A 146 -11.13 -13.02 39.52
CA LYS A 146 -10.75 -13.63 38.24
C LYS A 146 -12.00 -14.30 37.63
N PRO A 147 -12.50 -13.85 36.46
CA PRO A 147 -13.64 -14.50 35.81
C PRO A 147 -13.26 -15.89 35.32
N ALA A 148 -14.28 -16.73 35.09
CA ALA A 148 -14.10 -17.98 34.38
C ALA A 148 -13.65 -17.70 32.93
N THR A 149 -12.68 -18.46 32.45
CA THR A 149 -12.27 -18.50 31.05
C THR A 149 -12.54 -19.91 30.50
N ALA A 150 -12.34 -20.12 29.20
CA ALA A 150 -12.43 -21.45 28.60
C ALA A 150 -11.51 -22.48 29.28
N ASP A 151 -10.37 -22.01 29.83
CA ASP A 151 -9.30 -22.86 30.34
C ASP A 151 -9.27 -22.93 31.89
N ALA A 152 -9.99 -22.07 32.60
CA ALA A 152 -9.94 -21.99 34.06
C ALA A 152 -11.26 -21.52 34.70
N PRO A 153 -11.66 -22.07 35.87
CA PRO A 153 -12.84 -21.61 36.59
C PRO A 153 -12.63 -20.20 37.19
N ALA A 154 -13.75 -19.56 37.54
CA ALA A 154 -13.71 -18.30 38.29
C ALA A 154 -13.05 -18.51 39.67
N ALA A 155 -12.26 -17.53 40.11
CA ALA A 155 -11.54 -17.60 41.38
C ALA A 155 -11.31 -16.22 41.97
N VAL A 156 -11.12 -16.16 43.29
CA VAL A 156 -10.62 -14.96 43.97
C VAL A 156 -9.11 -15.07 44.09
N VAL A 157 -8.39 -14.12 43.51
CA VAL A 157 -6.93 -14.07 43.56
C VAL A 157 -6.51 -12.91 44.47
N PRO A 158 -5.92 -13.18 45.65
CA PRO A 158 -5.52 -12.13 46.59
C PRO A 158 -4.13 -11.58 46.26
N LEU A 159 -4.00 -10.25 46.27
CA LEU A 159 -2.72 -9.56 46.34
C LEU A 159 -2.46 -9.14 47.79
N GLU A 160 -1.36 -9.61 48.37
CA GLU A 160 -0.98 -9.27 49.75
C GLU A 160 0.21 -8.31 49.80
N LEU A 161 -0.01 -7.16 50.43
CA LEU A 161 1.00 -6.16 50.74
C LEU A 161 1.21 -6.09 52.24
N TYR A 162 2.47 -6.07 52.66
CA TYR A 162 2.84 -6.13 54.08
C TYR A 162 3.45 -4.81 54.54
N TYR A 163 2.97 -4.33 55.68
CA TYR A 163 3.44 -3.09 56.30
C TYR A 163 3.77 -3.34 57.77
N LYS A 164 4.98 -3.02 58.19
CA LYS A 164 5.38 -3.08 59.60
C LYS A 164 4.90 -1.83 60.33
N TYR A 165 4.17 -2.04 61.42
CA TYR A 165 3.75 -0.98 62.33
C TYR A 165 4.78 -0.80 63.46
N ASN A 166 5.42 0.36 63.50
CA ASN A 166 6.41 0.74 64.50
C ASN A 166 5.98 1.98 65.29
N PRO A 167 5.21 1.82 66.38
CA PRO A 167 4.72 2.95 67.17
C PRO A 167 5.83 3.76 67.86
N LYS A 168 7.07 3.24 67.96
CA LYS A 168 8.21 3.97 68.52
C LYS A 168 8.72 5.09 67.58
N GLN A 169 8.41 5.01 66.29
CA GLN A 169 8.78 6.01 65.29
C GLN A 169 7.57 6.87 64.91
N GLY A 170 7.09 7.69 65.85
CA GLY A 170 5.80 8.40 65.75
C GLY A 170 5.62 9.32 64.52
N TYR A 171 6.69 9.80 63.89
CA TYR A 171 6.62 10.60 62.65
C TYR A 171 6.40 9.74 61.38
N SER A 172 6.86 8.48 61.41
CA SER A 172 6.79 7.54 60.28
C SER A 172 6.50 6.12 60.81
N PRO A 173 5.32 5.86 61.38
CA PRO A 173 5.07 4.59 62.07
C PRO A 173 4.84 3.41 61.13
N ILE A 174 4.67 3.64 59.83
CA ILE A 174 4.36 2.59 58.83
C ILE A 174 5.55 2.43 57.88
N HIS A 175 6.07 1.20 57.81
CA HIS A 175 7.16 0.82 56.91
C HIS A 175 6.68 -0.31 56.00
N GLU A 176 6.74 -0.14 54.69
CA GLU A 176 6.41 -1.22 53.76
C GLU A 176 7.53 -2.27 53.74
N VAL A 177 7.15 -3.55 53.72
CA VAL A 177 8.09 -4.67 53.55
C VAL A 177 8.42 -4.81 52.06
N THR A 178 9.56 -4.25 51.66
CA THR A 178 10.03 -4.27 50.26
C THR A 178 10.61 -5.62 49.84
N ASP A 179 11.15 -6.39 50.78
CA ASP A 179 11.74 -7.70 50.51
C ASP A 179 10.66 -8.67 49.99
N GLY A 180 10.95 -9.32 48.86
CA GLY A 180 10.01 -10.21 48.17
C GLY A 180 8.76 -9.51 47.60
N LYS A 181 8.68 -8.18 47.58
CA LYS A 181 7.48 -7.46 47.07
C LYS A 181 7.24 -7.74 45.58
N ASN A 182 8.26 -7.61 44.75
CA ASN A 182 8.13 -7.87 43.31
C ASN A 182 7.79 -9.35 43.04
N GLU A 183 8.30 -10.28 43.86
CA GLU A 183 7.95 -11.70 43.78
C GLU A 183 6.48 -11.93 44.12
N ARG A 184 5.95 -11.34 45.20
CA ARG A 184 4.51 -11.43 45.52
C ARG A 184 3.63 -10.86 44.42
N ILE A 185 4.06 -9.77 43.78
CA ILE A 185 3.34 -9.19 42.64
C ILE A 185 3.41 -10.13 41.44
N LYS A 186 4.58 -10.71 41.13
CA LYS A 186 4.72 -11.72 40.07
C LYS A 186 3.85 -12.94 40.35
N ASP A 187 3.87 -13.49 41.56
CA ASP A 187 3.04 -14.63 41.98
C ASP A 187 1.54 -14.33 41.83
N PHE A 188 1.12 -13.11 42.18
CA PHE A 188 -0.24 -12.63 41.94
C PHE A 188 -0.60 -12.63 40.45
N TYR A 189 0.27 -12.08 39.59
CA TYR A 189 0.06 -12.08 38.13
C TYR A 189 0.15 -13.49 37.51
N ALA A 190 0.96 -14.38 38.06
CA ALA A 190 1.07 -15.78 37.62
C ALA A 190 -0.25 -16.53 37.82
N GLN A 191 -0.92 -16.32 38.95
CA GLN A 191 -2.24 -16.90 39.22
C GLN A 191 -3.30 -16.37 38.25
N LEU A 192 -3.19 -15.11 37.83
CA LEU A 192 -4.12 -14.50 36.87
C LEU A 192 -3.91 -15.05 35.46
N TRP A 193 -2.69 -14.98 34.93
CA TRP A 193 -2.40 -15.30 33.54
C TRP A 193 -2.14 -16.79 33.27
N PHE A 194 -1.59 -17.53 34.23
CA PHE A 194 -1.19 -18.94 34.05
C PHE A 194 -2.00 -19.91 34.92
N GLY A 195 -2.68 -19.41 35.95
CA GLY A 195 -3.35 -20.27 36.94
C GLY A 195 -2.35 -21.00 37.87
N GLU A 196 -1.08 -20.62 37.83
CA GLU A 196 -0.01 -21.18 38.63
C GLU A 196 0.20 -20.32 39.89
N ALA A 197 0.43 -20.95 41.05
CA ALA A 197 0.72 -20.21 42.28
C ALA A 197 2.07 -19.46 42.21
N LYS A 198 3.04 -20.07 41.52
CA LYS A 198 4.39 -19.55 41.25
C LYS A 198 4.87 -20.10 39.91
N VAL A 199 5.66 -19.32 39.20
CA VAL A 199 6.30 -19.75 37.95
C VAL A 199 7.69 -20.31 38.25
N ASP A 200 8.07 -21.39 37.57
CA ASP A 200 9.38 -22.03 37.67
C ASP A 200 10.56 -21.09 37.29
N ASP A 201 11.80 -21.54 37.48
CA ASP A 201 13.01 -20.73 37.25
C ASP A 201 13.27 -20.47 35.74
N LEU A 202 12.62 -19.43 35.20
CA LEU A 202 12.71 -19.00 33.80
C LEU A 202 14.03 -18.28 33.50
N ARG A 203 14.58 -18.51 32.30
CA ARG A 203 15.83 -17.89 31.82
C ARG A 203 15.58 -16.93 30.66
N VAL A 204 16.40 -15.88 30.54
CA VAL A 204 16.26 -14.88 29.47
C VAL A 204 16.60 -15.40 28.07
N ASN A 205 17.44 -16.43 27.98
CA ASN A 205 17.80 -17.10 26.72
C ASN A 205 16.92 -18.31 26.40
N GLN A 206 15.90 -18.58 27.22
CA GLN A 206 14.95 -19.67 26.97
C GLN A 206 13.94 -19.26 25.89
N GLN A 207 13.51 -20.24 25.10
CA GLN A 207 12.37 -20.09 24.20
C GLN A 207 11.07 -20.48 24.93
N PHE A 208 10.06 -19.62 24.87
CA PHE A 208 8.76 -19.82 25.52
C PHE A 208 7.75 -20.30 24.49
N THR A 209 7.08 -21.42 24.74
CA THR A 209 6.19 -22.04 23.75
C THR A 209 4.82 -22.33 24.32
N SER A 210 3.81 -22.35 23.44
CA SER A 210 2.45 -22.77 23.77
C SER A 210 1.75 -23.35 22.54
N THR A 211 0.60 -23.98 22.76
CA THR A 211 -0.28 -24.45 21.71
C THR A 211 -1.69 -24.00 22.01
N TYR A 212 -2.34 -23.41 21.01
CA TYR A 212 -3.69 -22.88 21.11
C TYR A 212 -4.54 -23.41 19.96
N GLN A 213 -5.78 -23.80 20.25
CA GLN A 213 -6.74 -24.22 19.23
C GLN A 213 -7.79 -23.14 19.05
N VAL A 214 -7.94 -22.64 17.82
CA VAL A 214 -8.95 -21.62 17.51
C VAL A 214 -10.33 -22.27 17.56
N THR A 215 -11.19 -21.85 18.49
CA THR A 215 -12.58 -22.29 18.56
C THR A 215 -13.54 -21.25 17.96
N ARG A 216 -14.74 -21.69 17.57
CA ARG A 216 -15.80 -20.79 17.10
C ARG A 216 -16.24 -19.80 18.19
N GLU A 217 -16.26 -20.26 19.44
CA GLU A 217 -16.65 -19.41 20.58
C GLU A 217 -15.62 -18.30 20.81
N ASP A 218 -14.32 -18.63 20.80
CA ASP A 218 -13.24 -17.65 20.94
C ASP A 218 -13.29 -16.61 19.82
N ALA A 219 -13.43 -17.05 18.56
CA ALA A 219 -13.53 -16.15 17.41
C ALA A 219 -14.72 -15.19 17.53
N ARG A 220 -15.90 -15.70 17.95
CA ARG A 220 -17.11 -14.89 18.18
C ARG A 220 -16.93 -13.90 19.33
N ALA A 221 -16.43 -14.36 20.49
CA ALA A 221 -16.27 -13.56 21.69
C ALA A 221 -15.26 -12.43 21.47
N PHE A 222 -14.10 -12.75 20.88
CA PHE A 222 -13.05 -11.78 20.59
C PHE A 222 -13.51 -10.73 19.58
N THR A 223 -14.12 -11.15 18.47
CA THR A 223 -14.61 -10.24 17.43
C THR A 223 -15.67 -9.27 17.97
N ARG A 224 -16.57 -9.77 18.84
CA ARG A 224 -17.55 -8.93 19.54
C ARG A 224 -16.88 -7.92 20.47
N ALA A 225 -15.88 -8.34 21.25
CA ALA A 225 -15.20 -7.48 22.21
C ALA A 225 -14.45 -6.31 21.54
N ILE A 226 -13.85 -6.53 20.37
CA ILE A 226 -13.18 -5.46 19.60
C ILE A 226 -14.12 -4.66 18.70
N GLY A 227 -15.38 -5.07 18.58
CA GLY A 227 -16.38 -4.40 17.75
C GLY A 227 -16.13 -4.52 16.25
N ASN A 228 -15.41 -5.56 15.79
CA ASN A 228 -15.20 -5.79 14.37
C ASN A 228 -16.43 -6.50 13.77
N ARG A 229 -17.05 -5.92 12.73
CA ARG A 229 -18.32 -6.40 12.14
C ARG A 229 -18.17 -6.87 10.70
N GLN A 230 -16.94 -7.16 10.27
CA GLN A 230 -16.71 -7.70 8.94
C GLN A 230 -17.41 -9.06 8.77
N GLU A 231 -17.89 -9.33 7.56
CA GLU A 231 -18.66 -10.54 7.26
C GLU A 231 -17.85 -11.81 7.47
N ALA A 232 -16.56 -11.79 7.14
CA ALA A 232 -15.63 -12.92 7.33
C ALA A 232 -15.60 -13.43 8.77
N PHE A 233 -15.73 -12.53 9.75
CA PHE A 233 -15.65 -12.85 11.19
C PHE A 233 -17.03 -12.96 11.86
N THR A 234 -18.10 -12.74 11.10
CA THR A 234 -19.46 -12.72 11.65
C THR A 234 -20.14 -14.07 11.47
N ASP A 235 -20.65 -14.59 12.59
CA ASP A 235 -21.45 -15.81 12.72
C ASP A 235 -22.68 -15.90 11.80
N ARG A 236 -22.55 -16.37 10.55
CA ARG A 236 -23.68 -16.56 9.61
C ARG A 236 -24.00 -18.02 9.27
N GLY A 237 -23.56 -18.98 10.09
CA GLY A 237 -23.75 -20.41 9.81
C GLY A 237 -22.73 -20.99 8.82
N GLN A 238 -21.59 -20.32 8.65
CA GLN A 238 -20.46 -20.78 7.84
C GLN A 238 -19.91 -22.12 8.36
N GLU A 239 -19.38 -22.99 7.49
CA GLU A 239 -18.78 -24.28 7.88
C GLU A 239 -17.60 -24.10 8.84
N LYS A 240 -16.69 -23.16 8.55
CA LYS A 240 -15.62 -22.72 9.45
C LYS A 240 -15.66 -21.21 9.60
N LEU A 241 -15.73 -20.73 10.83
CA LEU A 241 -15.69 -19.30 11.13
C LEU A 241 -14.26 -18.77 11.09
N GLN A 242 -14.02 -17.67 10.38
CA GLN A 242 -12.70 -17.00 10.40
C GLN A 242 -12.57 -16.09 11.62
N ALA A 243 -11.32 -15.84 12.02
CA ALA A 243 -10.95 -14.95 13.10
C ALA A 243 -10.06 -13.80 12.59
N PRO A 244 -10.17 -12.60 13.18
CA PRO A 244 -9.26 -11.50 12.88
C PRO A 244 -7.82 -11.85 13.27
N LEU A 245 -6.82 -11.30 12.56
CA LEU A 245 -5.39 -11.51 12.88
C LEU A 245 -5.06 -11.13 14.32
N ASP A 246 -5.76 -10.14 14.88
CA ASP A 246 -5.58 -9.72 16.28
C ASP A 246 -5.79 -10.87 17.28
N LEU A 247 -6.52 -11.93 16.92
CA LEU A 247 -6.66 -13.15 17.73
C LEU A 247 -5.32 -13.90 17.90
N ALA A 248 -4.31 -13.60 17.07
CA ALA A 248 -2.93 -14.05 17.27
C ALA A 248 -2.41 -13.70 18.67
N ILE A 249 -2.80 -12.55 19.23
CA ILE A 249 -2.36 -12.18 20.58
C ILE A 249 -2.89 -13.16 21.63
N VAL A 250 -4.08 -13.73 21.42
CA VAL A 250 -4.69 -14.70 22.34
C VAL A 250 -3.89 -16.01 22.34
N ALA A 251 -3.53 -16.50 21.15
CA ALA A 251 -2.68 -17.67 20.99
C ALA A 251 -1.25 -17.45 21.53
N ALA A 252 -0.81 -16.21 21.55
CA ALA A 252 0.53 -15.82 21.96
C ALA A 252 0.66 -15.29 23.38
N TRP A 253 -0.47 -15.02 24.06
CA TRP A 253 -0.47 -14.24 25.30
C TRP A 253 0.38 -14.87 26.39
N GLU A 254 0.19 -16.17 26.64
CA GLU A 254 0.93 -16.90 27.67
C GLU A 254 2.45 -16.87 27.45
N PRO A 255 3.01 -17.36 26.33
CA PRO A 255 4.46 -17.34 26.13
C PRO A 255 5.01 -15.92 26.02
N LEU A 256 4.22 -14.96 25.50
CA LEU A 256 4.61 -13.56 25.43
C LEU A 256 4.78 -12.96 26.83
N ILE A 257 3.78 -13.10 27.71
CA ILE A 257 3.84 -12.48 29.03
C ILE A 257 4.78 -13.22 29.99
N LYS A 258 5.04 -14.53 29.78
CA LYS A 258 6.10 -15.27 30.49
C LYS A 258 7.49 -14.65 30.32
N THR A 259 7.74 -13.90 29.25
CA THR A 259 9.06 -13.27 29.00
C THR A 259 9.47 -12.21 30.01
N ILE A 260 8.54 -11.61 30.77
CA ILE A 260 8.85 -10.61 31.80
C ILE A 260 8.96 -11.22 33.22
N PHE A 261 8.76 -12.53 33.35
CA PHE A 261 8.85 -13.25 34.63
C PHE A 261 10.27 -13.67 35.07
N PRO A 262 11.28 -13.88 34.19
CA PRO A 262 12.63 -14.26 34.62
C PRO A 262 13.14 -13.43 35.79
N LYS A 263 13.85 -14.07 36.73
CA LYS A 263 14.35 -13.39 37.95
C LYS A 263 15.35 -12.27 37.63
N SER A 264 16.14 -12.41 36.58
CA SER A 264 17.05 -11.36 36.09
C SER A 264 16.31 -10.13 35.55
N ILE A 265 15.03 -10.28 35.19
CA ILE A 265 14.12 -9.17 34.87
C ILE A 265 13.33 -8.83 36.14
N ASP A 266 14.03 -8.31 37.14
CA ASP A 266 13.38 -7.78 38.35
C ASP A 266 12.72 -6.43 38.07
N GLY A 267 11.54 -6.21 38.67
CA GLY A 267 10.76 -4.99 38.51
C GLY A 267 9.32 -5.12 38.96
N ASN A 268 8.71 -3.98 39.33
CA ASN A 268 7.32 -3.90 39.75
C ASN A 268 6.37 -3.92 38.54
N ILE A 269 5.67 -5.04 38.32
CA ILE A 269 4.76 -5.22 37.18
C ILE A 269 3.56 -4.27 37.19
N PHE A 270 3.14 -3.70 38.33
CA PHE A 270 2.11 -2.64 38.32
C PHE A 270 2.54 -1.39 37.54
N ARG A 271 3.85 -1.23 37.33
CA ARG A 271 4.43 -0.13 36.56
C ARG A 271 4.88 -0.54 35.16
N LEU A 272 4.48 -1.74 34.71
CA LEU A 272 4.67 -2.22 33.35
C LEU A 272 3.84 -1.37 32.39
N LEU A 273 4.48 -0.95 31.30
CA LEU A 273 3.85 -0.35 30.14
C LEU A 273 4.06 -1.28 28.95
N HIS A 274 2.99 -1.51 28.19
CA HIS A 274 3.11 -2.04 26.84
C HIS A 274 3.42 -0.85 25.92
N LEU A 275 4.60 -0.83 25.29
CA LEU A 275 5.04 0.28 24.43
C LEU A 275 4.60 0.10 22.99
N SER A 276 4.80 -1.10 22.43
CA SER A 276 4.41 -1.41 21.06
C SER A 276 4.06 -2.88 20.88
N ASN A 277 3.24 -3.15 19.86
CA ASN A 277 2.92 -4.49 19.40
C ASN A 277 2.80 -4.52 17.88
N GLY A 278 3.43 -5.49 17.25
CA GLY A 278 3.50 -5.68 15.82
C GLY A 278 3.13 -7.07 15.35
N PHE A 279 2.48 -7.14 14.20
CA PHE A 279 2.20 -8.36 13.45
C PHE A 279 2.80 -8.25 12.06
N ARG A 280 3.41 -9.34 11.58
CA ARG A 280 3.79 -9.54 10.18
C ARG A 280 3.26 -10.89 9.72
N VAL A 281 2.43 -10.87 8.69
CA VAL A 281 1.80 -12.04 8.10
C VAL A 281 2.80 -12.73 7.17
N LEU A 282 3.03 -14.02 7.41
CA LEU A 282 3.89 -14.89 6.60
C LEU A 282 3.04 -15.86 5.75
N ASP A 283 1.85 -16.22 6.23
CA ASP A 283 0.83 -16.98 5.50
C ASP A 283 -0.45 -16.14 5.40
N PRO A 284 -0.89 -15.74 4.19
CA PRO A 284 -2.06 -14.86 4.02
C PRO A 284 -3.38 -15.53 4.38
N ARG A 285 -3.44 -16.86 4.57
CA ARG A 285 -4.67 -17.54 4.98
C ARG A 285 -5.06 -17.10 6.40
N PRO A 286 -6.24 -16.48 6.60
CA PRO A 286 -6.71 -16.08 7.93
C PRO A 286 -6.77 -17.25 8.91
N PHE A 287 -6.67 -16.94 10.21
CA PHE A 287 -7.00 -17.92 11.24
C PHE A 287 -8.48 -18.29 11.15
N GLN A 288 -8.80 -19.55 11.37
CA GLN A 288 -10.18 -20.04 11.37
C GLN A 288 -10.37 -21.14 12.39
N GLU A 289 -11.64 -21.41 12.70
CA GLU A 289 -12.06 -22.51 13.56
C GLU A 289 -11.35 -23.83 13.19
N GLY A 290 -10.80 -24.48 14.22
CA GLY A 290 -10.07 -25.76 14.11
C GLY A 290 -8.58 -25.61 13.84
N ASP A 291 -8.07 -24.41 13.51
CA ASP A 291 -6.64 -24.20 13.36
C ASP A 291 -5.92 -24.44 14.70
N LYS A 292 -4.86 -25.26 14.67
CA LYS A 292 -3.94 -25.47 15.79
C LYS A 292 -2.72 -24.57 15.60
N VAL A 293 -2.60 -23.58 16.47
CA VAL A 293 -1.56 -22.54 16.43
C VAL A 293 -0.51 -22.85 17.49
N ASN A 294 0.73 -23.10 17.07
CA ASN A 294 1.86 -23.28 17.96
C ASN A 294 2.63 -21.97 18.03
N THR A 295 2.79 -21.42 19.22
CA THR A 295 3.49 -20.16 19.43
C THR A 295 4.87 -20.42 20.00
N SER A 296 5.85 -19.63 19.56
CA SER A 296 7.19 -19.62 20.10
C SER A 296 7.72 -18.20 20.25
N MET A 297 8.14 -17.81 21.45
CA MET A 297 8.62 -16.47 21.80
C MET A 297 10.05 -16.52 22.32
N ARG A 298 10.84 -15.49 22.02
CA ARG A 298 12.19 -15.27 22.55
C ARG A 298 12.39 -13.81 22.94
N ILE A 299 13.22 -13.57 23.94
CA ILE A 299 13.61 -12.23 24.37
C ILE A 299 14.76 -11.74 23.49
N LEU A 300 14.56 -10.63 22.81
CA LEU A 300 15.57 -9.97 21.98
C LEU A 300 16.36 -8.93 22.75
N GLU A 301 15.72 -8.21 23.65
CA GLU A 301 16.38 -7.14 24.39
C GLU A 301 15.96 -7.17 25.84
N VAL A 302 16.92 -7.02 26.73
CA VAL A 302 16.70 -6.53 28.09
C VAL A 302 17.66 -5.36 28.26
N ARG A 303 17.14 -4.13 28.40
CA ARG A 303 17.98 -2.94 28.51
C ARG A 303 17.52 -2.04 29.64
N ASN A 304 18.43 -1.79 30.58
CA ASN A 304 18.23 -0.77 31.60
C ASN A 304 18.44 0.61 30.96
N LEU A 305 17.40 1.44 30.98
CA LEU A 305 17.37 2.78 30.44
C LEU A 305 17.13 3.79 31.57
N GLU A 306 17.28 5.06 31.26
CA GLU A 306 16.85 6.10 32.18
C GLU A 306 15.33 6.02 32.39
N GLY A 307 14.90 5.93 33.65
CA GLY A 307 13.48 5.83 34.02
C GLY A 307 12.86 4.43 33.98
N GLY A 308 13.58 3.39 33.52
CA GLY A 308 13.05 2.03 33.57
C GLY A 308 13.85 0.97 32.81
N LYS A 309 13.26 -0.22 32.69
CA LYS A 309 13.84 -1.38 31.99
C LYS A 309 12.98 -1.72 30.77
N ARG A 310 13.56 -1.72 29.57
CA ARG A 310 12.89 -2.15 28.34
C ARG A 310 13.12 -3.64 28.09
N VAL A 311 12.06 -4.34 27.70
CA VAL A 311 12.11 -5.75 27.27
C VAL A 311 11.50 -5.84 25.88
N THR A 312 12.27 -6.29 24.90
CA THR A 312 11.81 -6.50 23.52
C THR A 312 11.70 -7.99 23.26
N VAL A 313 10.57 -8.42 22.71
CA VAL A 313 10.21 -9.82 22.49
C VAL A 313 9.82 -10.01 21.03
N GLN A 314 10.25 -11.12 20.45
CA GLN A 314 9.82 -11.55 19.13
C GLN A 314 9.37 -13.01 19.21
N GLY A 315 8.38 -13.37 18.42
CA GLY A 315 8.01 -14.76 18.24
C GLY A 315 7.31 -15.06 16.95
N THR A 316 7.13 -16.36 16.72
CA THR A 316 6.53 -16.91 15.53
C THR A 316 5.35 -17.78 15.94
N LEU A 317 4.20 -17.54 15.34
CA LEU A 317 3.02 -18.39 15.41
C LEU A 317 3.00 -19.25 14.16
N SER A 318 2.97 -20.58 14.36
CA SER A 318 3.03 -21.57 13.29
C SER A 318 1.78 -22.43 13.28
N ARG A 319 1.32 -22.75 12.06
CA ARG A 319 0.16 -23.59 11.79
C ARG A 319 0.61 -24.75 10.90
N ASP A 320 0.26 -25.98 11.28
CA ASP A 320 0.70 -27.19 10.58
C ASP A 320 2.24 -27.28 10.40
N GLY A 321 2.99 -26.77 11.38
CA GLY A 321 4.45 -26.69 11.34
C GLY A 321 5.04 -25.59 10.47
N LYS A 322 4.23 -24.77 9.80
CA LYS A 322 4.67 -23.65 8.95
C LYS A 322 4.46 -22.31 9.67
N PRO A 323 5.42 -21.38 9.62
CA PRO A 323 5.24 -20.02 10.13
C PRO A 323 4.05 -19.32 9.45
N ALA A 324 3.17 -18.73 10.24
CA ALA A 324 1.99 -18.01 9.75
C ALA A 324 2.03 -16.52 10.10
N VAL A 325 2.47 -16.17 11.31
CA VAL A 325 2.56 -14.78 11.79
C VAL A 325 3.82 -14.61 12.62
N GLU A 326 4.57 -13.55 12.36
CA GLU A 326 5.60 -13.05 13.27
C GLU A 326 5.00 -11.95 14.15
N LEU A 327 5.30 -11.99 15.44
CA LEU A 327 4.81 -11.06 16.44
C LEU A 327 6.00 -10.40 17.13
N ASN A 328 5.95 -9.08 17.26
CA ASN A 328 6.95 -8.29 17.98
C ASN A 328 6.26 -7.47 19.07
N SER A 329 6.78 -7.46 20.30
CA SER A 329 6.22 -6.63 21.37
C SER A 329 7.33 -5.99 22.19
N GLN A 330 7.05 -4.79 22.71
CA GLN A 330 7.95 -4.07 23.59
C GLN A 330 7.26 -3.71 24.89
N PHE A 331 7.90 -4.06 26.00
CA PHE A 331 7.46 -3.72 27.34
C PHE A 331 8.46 -2.78 28.01
N PHE A 332 7.96 -1.95 28.94
CA PHE A 332 8.78 -1.07 29.74
C PHE A 332 8.34 -1.06 31.20
N ILE A 333 9.22 -1.52 32.08
CA ILE A 333 8.97 -1.52 33.52
C ILE A 333 9.54 -0.20 34.07
N ARG A 334 8.67 0.72 34.49
CA ARG A 334 9.12 2.01 35.06
C ARG A 334 9.80 1.78 36.41
N GLY A 335 10.95 2.42 36.62
CA GLY A 335 11.73 2.27 37.85
C GLY A 335 13.17 2.78 37.72
N ARG A 336 13.96 2.56 38.76
CA ARG A 336 15.40 2.83 38.74
C ARG A 336 16.14 1.50 38.82
N PHE A 337 16.98 1.22 37.84
CA PHE A 337 17.76 -0.01 37.73
C PHE A 337 19.23 0.35 37.50
N GLY A 338 20.16 -0.39 38.11
CA GLY A 338 21.59 -0.20 37.86
C GLY A 338 21.97 -0.61 36.43
N PHE A 339 22.94 0.06 35.81
CA PHE A 339 23.39 -0.25 34.44
C PHE A 339 24.38 -1.42 34.39
N GLU A 340 24.80 -1.96 35.53
CA GLU A 340 25.94 -2.88 35.65
C GLU A 340 25.60 -4.39 35.57
N SER A 341 24.35 -4.78 35.25
CA SER A 341 24.02 -6.22 35.08
C SER A 341 22.92 -6.53 34.04
N ASP A 342 23.07 -7.72 33.44
CA ASP A 342 22.12 -8.49 32.61
C ASP A 342 21.46 -7.79 31.42
N SER A 343 22.03 -6.67 30.96
CA SER A 343 21.53 -5.97 29.77
C SER A 343 22.15 -6.54 28.49
N PHE A 344 21.31 -6.95 27.55
CA PHE A 344 21.72 -7.47 26.24
C PHE A 344 20.76 -7.04 25.14
N HIS A 345 21.24 -7.12 23.90
CA HIS A 345 20.46 -6.87 22.69
C HIS A 345 20.87 -7.85 21.60
N ASP A 346 19.92 -8.67 21.17
CA ASP A 346 19.99 -9.60 20.05
C ASP A 346 19.09 -9.08 18.93
N ARG A 347 19.66 -8.87 17.74
CA ARG A 347 18.98 -8.30 16.59
C ARG A 347 19.42 -8.96 15.29
N MET A 348 18.45 -9.46 14.54
CA MET A 348 18.63 -9.82 13.13
C MET A 348 18.39 -8.60 12.25
N GLU A 349 19.24 -8.37 11.25
CA GLU A 349 18.99 -7.38 10.21
C GLU A 349 19.29 -7.92 8.81
N ARG A 350 18.54 -7.41 7.84
CA ARG A 350 18.70 -7.69 6.42
C ARG A 350 18.91 -6.39 5.66
N ARG A 351 20.14 -6.14 5.21
CA ARG A 351 20.52 -4.89 4.54
C ARG A 351 21.19 -5.13 3.20
N THR A 352 20.91 -4.28 2.23
CA THR A 352 21.55 -4.29 0.92
C THR A 352 22.56 -3.16 0.84
N VAL A 353 23.81 -3.49 0.50
CA VAL A 353 24.89 -2.55 0.22
C VAL A 353 25.12 -2.54 -1.28
N THR A 354 25.01 -1.37 -1.90
CA THR A 354 25.35 -1.19 -3.33
C THR A 354 26.81 -0.78 -3.46
N LEU A 355 27.55 -1.46 -4.33
CA LEU A 355 28.97 -1.20 -4.57
C LEU A 355 29.14 -0.25 -5.75
N ASP A 356 28.93 1.05 -5.54
CA ASP A 356 28.85 2.06 -6.62
C ASP A 356 30.14 2.23 -7.43
N GLY A 357 31.28 1.78 -6.92
CA GLY A 357 32.57 1.92 -7.60
C GLY A 357 33.68 1.05 -7.01
N PRO A 358 34.88 1.09 -7.62
CA PRO A 358 36.05 0.35 -7.14
C PRO A 358 36.44 0.69 -5.70
N GLU A 359 36.21 1.93 -5.25
CA GLU A 359 36.47 2.36 -3.88
C GLU A 359 35.58 1.63 -2.86
N ALA A 360 34.28 1.51 -3.14
CA ALA A 360 33.35 0.78 -2.27
C ALA A 360 33.75 -0.70 -2.13
N ILE A 361 34.18 -1.33 -3.23
CA ILE A 361 34.71 -2.70 -3.23
C ILE A 361 35.97 -2.80 -2.36
N ALA A 362 36.92 -1.86 -2.53
CA ALA A 362 38.15 -1.84 -1.75
C ALA A 362 37.87 -1.63 -0.24
N VAL A 363 36.94 -0.73 0.11
CA VAL A 363 36.51 -0.50 1.49
C VAL A 363 35.89 -1.76 2.08
N LEU A 364 35.01 -2.46 1.36
CA LEU A 364 34.41 -3.71 1.85
C LEU A 364 35.47 -4.80 2.05
N ARG A 365 36.37 -5.00 1.07
CA ARG A 365 37.47 -5.97 1.16
C ARG A 365 38.46 -5.65 2.29
N SER A 366 38.58 -4.40 2.73
CA SER A 366 39.42 -4.02 3.86
C SER A 366 38.88 -4.49 5.22
N LYS A 367 37.60 -4.87 5.30
CA LYS A 367 36.96 -5.25 6.56
C LYS A 367 37.36 -6.67 6.94
N ARG A 368 37.93 -6.84 8.13
CA ARG A 368 38.36 -8.17 8.63
C ARG A 368 37.21 -9.09 9.02
N TRP A 369 35.98 -8.56 9.12
CA TRP A 369 34.80 -9.30 9.54
C TRP A 369 34.00 -9.90 8.39
N ILE A 370 34.33 -9.59 7.13
CA ILE A 370 33.69 -10.20 5.96
C ILE A 370 34.66 -11.18 5.30
N GLU A 371 34.14 -12.35 4.95
CA GLU A 371 34.86 -13.38 4.21
C GLU A 371 34.05 -13.71 2.95
N LEU A 372 34.64 -13.50 1.77
CA LEU A 372 34.02 -13.85 0.48
C LEU A 372 34.40 -15.27 0.10
N ASP A 373 33.45 -16.02 -0.47
CA ASP A 373 33.69 -17.38 -0.94
C ASP A 373 34.73 -17.39 -2.09
N GLU A 374 35.42 -18.53 -2.27
CA GLU A 374 36.48 -18.68 -3.27
C GLU A 374 35.96 -18.42 -4.70
N GLY A 375 36.70 -17.64 -5.49
CA GLY A 375 36.34 -17.28 -6.87
C GLY A 375 35.29 -16.16 -7.02
N VAL A 376 34.82 -15.56 -5.92
CA VAL A 376 33.89 -14.42 -5.98
C VAL A 376 34.62 -13.12 -6.36
N GLU A 377 34.42 -12.68 -7.60
CA GLU A 377 34.79 -11.33 -8.04
C GLU A 377 33.60 -10.36 -7.90
N LEU A 378 33.86 -9.22 -7.25
CA LEU A 378 32.89 -8.13 -7.07
C LEU A 378 33.11 -7.06 -8.14
N LYS A 379 32.02 -6.52 -8.69
CA LYS A 379 32.05 -5.50 -9.75
C LYS A 379 31.31 -4.24 -9.33
N PRO A 380 31.69 -3.05 -9.85
CA PRO A 380 30.90 -1.83 -9.66
C PRO A 380 29.44 -2.05 -10.09
N GLY A 381 28.50 -1.63 -9.25
CA GLY A 381 27.06 -1.86 -9.41
C GLY A 381 26.53 -3.13 -8.73
N ASP A 382 27.39 -4.01 -8.21
CA ASP A 382 26.94 -5.19 -7.46
C ASP A 382 26.14 -4.76 -6.21
N LYS A 383 25.00 -5.40 -6.00
CA LYS A 383 24.19 -5.27 -4.78
C LYS A 383 24.38 -6.51 -3.91
N LEU A 384 24.90 -6.32 -2.71
CA LEU A 384 25.14 -7.37 -1.74
C LEU A 384 24.13 -7.28 -0.61
N THR A 385 23.36 -8.34 -0.40
CA THR A 385 22.39 -8.43 0.71
C THR A 385 23.04 -9.18 1.88
N PHE A 386 23.18 -8.50 3.00
CA PHE A 386 23.70 -8.98 4.27
C PHE A 386 22.53 -9.41 5.15
N GLU A 387 22.50 -10.68 5.52
CA GLU A 387 21.59 -11.22 6.53
C GLU A 387 22.44 -11.55 7.76
N VAL A 388 22.41 -10.66 8.75
CA VAL A 388 23.37 -10.66 9.88
C VAL A 388 22.63 -10.55 11.20
N GLU A 389 22.96 -11.45 12.12
CA GLU A 389 22.56 -11.40 13.51
C GLU A 389 23.64 -10.68 14.32
N HIS A 390 23.24 -9.72 15.14
CA HIS A 390 24.09 -8.96 16.05
C HIS A 390 23.69 -9.27 17.49
N PHE A 391 24.66 -9.65 18.31
CA PHE A 391 24.44 -9.81 19.75
C PHE A 391 25.38 -8.88 20.53
N ASP A 392 24.80 -8.03 21.36
CA ASP A 392 25.48 -7.05 22.19
C ASP A 392 25.18 -7.32 23.67
N LEU A 393 26.22 -7.50 24.49
CA LEU A 393 26.15 -7.57 25.96
C LEU A 393 26.72 -6.27 26.53
N PHE A 394 26.01 -5.62 27.45
CA PHE A 394 26.37 -4.30 27.97
C PHE A 394 27.08 -4.38 29.32
N ALA A 395 28.13 -3.56 29.50
CA ALA A 395 28.85 -3.36 30.77
C ALA A 395 28.46 -2.03 31.47
N GLY A 396 27.54 -1.28 30.89
CA GLY A 396 27.10 0.03 31.36
C GLY A 396 26.10 0.65 30.39
N LYS A 397 25.90 1.97 30.44
CA LYS A 397 24.92 2.67 29.59
C LYS A 397 25.15 2.46 28.08
N ASP A 398 26.40 2.66 27.65
CA ASP A 398 26.80 2.64 26.24
C ASP A 398 28.02 1.74 25.95
N LYS A 399 28.66 1.19 26.99
CA LYS A 399 29.85 0.33 26.86
C LYS A 399 29.44 -1.13 26.64
N LEU A 400 29.99 -1.78 25.62
CA LEU A 400 29.74 -3.18 25.31
C LEU A 400 30.79 -4.08 25.99
N ALA A 401 30.34 -4.99 26.84
CA ALA A 401 31.17 -6.05 27.41
C ALA A 401 31.64 -7.01 26.31
N THR A 402 30.69 -7.44 25.47
CA THR A 402 30.91 -8.36 24.34
C THR A 402 29.98 -7.95 23.21
N THR A 403 30.45 -8.07 21.97
CA THR A 403 29.62 -7.89 20.79
C THR A 403 30.02 -8.91 19.72
N THR A 404 29.03 -9.52 19.07
CA THR A 404 29.24 -10.45 17.96
C THR A 404 28.37 -10.07 16.77
N SER A 405 28.81 -10.44 15.58
CA SER A 405 27.98 -10.40 14.37
C SER A 405 28.29 -11.58 13.49
N SER A 406 27.27 -12.32 13.12
CA SER A 406 27.39 -13.51 12.29
C SER A 406 26.28 -13.54 11.26
N GLY A 407 26.61 -13.93 10.03
CA GLY A 407 25.62 -13.89 8.97
C GLY A 407 26.14 -14.33 7.61
N VAL A 408 25.27 -14.23 6.62
CA VAL A 408 25.53 -14.63 5.24
C VAL A 408 25.38 -13.43 4.32
N VAL A 409 26.22 -13.37 3.29
CA VAL A 409 26.17 -12.35 2.24
C VAL A 409 25.68 -12.99 0.95
N PHE A 410 24.67 -12.38 0.34
CA PHE A 410 24.05 -12.83 -0.90
C PHE A 410 24.25 -11.82 -2.02
N ARG A 411 24.39 -12.30 -3.26
CA ARG A 411 24.32 -11.51 -4.49
C ARG A 411 23.34 -12.19 -5.43
N ASN A 412 22.28 -11.49 -5.82
CA ASN A 412 21.20 -12.03 -6.67
C ASN A 412 20.64 -13.38 -6.16
N GLY A 413 20.44 -13.50 -4.84
CA GLY A 413 19.95 -14.71 -4.19
C GLY A 413 20.97 -15.84 -4.01
N ALA A 414 22.15 -15.76 -4.63
CA ALA A 414 23.22 -16.71 -4.41
C ALA A 414 24.12 -16.28 -3.24
N ARG A 415 24.50 -17.22 -2.37
CA ARG A 415 25.49 -16.97 -1.31
C ARG A 415 26.84 -16.65 -1.94
N VAL A 416 27.49 -15.60 -1.44
CA VAL A 416 28.81 -15.14 -1.90
C VAL A 416 29.82 -14.91 -0.78
N GLY A 417 29.41 -15.08 0.48
CA GLY A 417 30.30 -14.94 1.63
C GLY A 417 29.58 -15.02 2.96
N SER A 418 30.32 -14.75 4.03
CA SER A 418 29.84 -14.70 5.41
C SER A 418 30.39 -13.50 6.19
N VAL A 419 29.66 -13.14 7.23
CA VAL A 419 30.07 -12.17 8.25
C VAL A 419 30.45 -12.92 9.52
N ALA A 420 31.59 -12.57 10.10
CA ALA A 420 32.07 -13.06 11.38
C ALA A 420 32.83 -11.95 12.12
N TYR A 421 32.21 -11.39 13.14
CA TYR A 421 32.76 -10.36 14.01
C TYR A 421 32.57 -10.77 15.48
N ALA A 422 33.62 -10.63 16.28
CA ALA A 422 33.56 -10.83 17.72
C ALA A 422 34.59 -9.93 18.41
N ARG A 423 34.15 -9.13 19.38
CA ARG A 423 35.01 -8.24 20.19
C ARG A 423 34.50 -8.17 21.62
N HIS A 424 35.41 -7.81 22.52
CA HIS A 424 35.14 -7.57 23.94
C HIS A 424 35.61 -6.17 24.32
N ASP A 425 34.96 -5.58 25.32
CA ASP A 425 35.27 -4.27 25.89
C ASP A 425 35.38 -3.13 24.86
N VAL A 426 34.36 -3.00 24.01
CA VAL A 426 34.33 -2.00 22.93
C VAL A 426 33.22 -0.97 23.13
N SER A 427 33.36 0.20 22.51
CA SER A 427 32.33 1.23 22.47
C SER A 427 31.26 1.01 21.39
N GLY A 428 31.45 0.04 20.49
CA GLY A 428 30.51 -0.22 19.41
C GLY A 428 30.87 -1.43 18.55
N ASN A 429 29.94 -1.79 17.67
CA ASN A 429 30.06 -2.88 16.71
C ASN A 429 30.41 -2.34 15.32
N GLU A 430 31.60 -2.67 14.81
CA GLU A 430 32.09 -2.18 13.52
C GLU A 430 31.31 -2.71 12.31
N ALA A 431 30.90 -3.98 12.35
CA ALA A 431 30.12 -4.59 11.27
C ALA A 431 28.75 -3.91 11.16
N ARG A 432 28.05 -3.76 12.30
CA ARG A 432 26.79 -3.02 12.37
C ARG A 432 26.97 -1.57 11.92
N ALA A 433 27.98 -0.86 12.42
CA ALA A 433 28.22 0.53 12.05
C ALA A 433 28.57 0.72 10.56
N TYR A 434 29.11 -0.31 9.90
CA TYR A 434 29.30 -0.31 8.45
C TYR A 434 27.96 -0.48 7.72
N LEU A 435 27.17 -1.48 8.10
CA LEU A 435 25.85 -1.74 7.53
C LEU A 435 24.87 -0.58 7.76
N ASP A 436 24.95 0.10 8.90
CA ASP A 436 24.18 1.31 9.20
C ASP A 436 24.50 2.49 8.26
N ARG A 437 25.77 2.61 7.82
CA ARG A 437 26.24 3.74 7.01
C ARG A 437 26.16 3.50 5.50
N HIS A 438 26.37 2.25 5.08
CA HIS A 438 26.51 1.89 3.67
C HIS A 438 25.39 0.97 3.18
N GLY A 439 24.58 0.43 4.09
CA GLY A 439 23.50 -0.48 3.76
C GLY A 439 22.13 0.15 3.99
N GLU A 440 21.23 -0.09 3.06
CA GLU A 440 19.81 0.22 3.20
C GLU A 440 19.05 -1.05 3.60
N PRO A 441 17.91 -0.97 4.30
CA PRO A 441 17.03 -2.13 4.49
C PRO A 441 16.74 -2.78 3.13
N ALA A 442 16.89 -4.10 3.02
CA ALA A 442 16.75 -4.79 1.72
C ALA A 442 15.36 -4.55 1.07
N ASP A 443 14.33 -4.36 1.89
CA ASP A 443 12.96 -4.07 1.48
C ASP A 443 12.58 -2.63 1.90
N ALA A 444 13.44 -1.64 1.61
CA ALA A 444 13.20 -0.24 1.99
C ALA A 444 11.89 0.30 1.39
N MET A 445 11.16 1.08 2.19
CA MET A 445 9.99 1.81 1.71
C MET A 445 10.46 2.98 0.83
N GLN A 446 9.79 3.15 -0.31
CA GLN A 446 9.91 4.34 -1.15
C GLN A 446 8.86 5.37 -0.70
N PRO A 447 9.26 6.55 -0.19
CA PRO A 447 8.31 7.55 0.27
C PRO A 447 7.54 8.17 -0.90
N LEU A 448 6.28 8.56 -0.65
CA LEU A 448 5.53 9.41 -1.58
C LEU A 448 6.07 10.85 -1.52
N ALA A 449 5.83 11.63 -2.58
CA ALA A 449 6.18 13.05 -2.60
C ALA A 449 5.51 13.85 -1.46
N ALA A 450 4.28 13.47 -1.11
CA ALA A 450 3.59 13.93 0.09
C ALA A 450 2.68 12.82 0.63
N PRO A 451 2.49 12.73 1.96
CA PRO A 451 1.51 11.82 2.54
C PRO A 451 0.10 12.08 1.99
N ARG A 452 -0.62 11.02 1.64
CA ARG A 452 -1.98 11.08 1.09
C ARG A 452 -3.00 10.58 2.12
N SER A 453 -3.98 11.41 2.47
CA SER A 453 -5.10 10.94 3.31
C SER A 453 -5.95 9.93 2.56
N LEU A 454 -6.25 8.78 3.18
CA LEU A 454 -7.07 7.73 2.58
C LEU A 454 -8.54 7.78 3.03
N LEU A 455 -8.81 8.48 4.13
CA LEU A 455 -10.17 8.73 4.61
C LEU A 455 -10.55 10.19 4.39
N ALA A 456 -11.74 10.43 3.87
CA ALA A 456 -12.31 11.78 3.75
C ALA A 456 -12.64 12.35 5.14
N GLU A 457 -13.18 11.52 6.03
CA GLU A 457 -13.41 11.82 7.43
C GLU A 457 -12.80 10.71 8.30
N ALA A 458 -12.32 11.06 9.49
CA ALA A 458 -11.75 10.10 10.42
C ALA A 458 -12.82 9.11 10.92
N ASP A 459 -12.44 7.84 11.11
CA ASP A 459 -13.32 6.83 11.67
C ASP A 459 -13.45 7.05 13.19
N VAL A 460 -14.69 7.21 13.67
CA VAL A 460 -14.96 7.53 15.08
C VAL A 460 -15.59 6.33 15.78
N VAL A 461 -15.02 5.96 16.92
CA VAL A 461 -15.52 4.89 17.80
C VAL A 461 -15.52 5.34 19.25
N THR A 462 -16.42 4.78 20.06
CA THR A 462 -16.41 4.96 21.51
C THR A 462 -15.78 3.73 22.18
N ALA A 463 -14.82 3.95 23.06
CA ALA A 463 -14.24 2.90 23.89
C ALA A 463 -15.32 2.21 24.75
N PRO A 464 -15.19 0.91 25.05
CA PRO A 464 -16.17 0.20 25.86
C PRO A 464 -16.37 0.87 27.22
N LYS A 465 -17.60 0.83 27.77
CA LYS A 465 -17.88 1.38 29.10
C LYS A 465 -17.23 0.58 30.24
N ASN A 466 -16.85 -0.66 29.96
CA ASN A 466 -16.08 -1.53 30.84
C ASN A 466 -15.16 -2.42 29.98
N ASN A 467 -14.09 -2.95 30.56
CA ASN A 467 -13.09 -3.73 29.84
C ASN A 467 -13.23 -5.25 30.05
N HIS A 468 -14.34 -5.72 30.65
CA HIS A 468 -14.49 -7.11 31.05
C HIS A 468 -14.53 -8.07 29.86
N ASP A 469 -15.36 -7.75 28.86
CA ASP A 469 -15.53 -8.59 27.66
C ASP A 469 -14.20 -8.81 26.93
N TYR A 470 -13.40 -7.75 26.80
CA TYR A 470 -12.08 -7.85 26.19
C TYR A 470 -11.09 -8.61 27.06
N ALA A 471 -11.07 -8.38 28.37
CA ALA A 471 -10.17 -9.11 29.29
C ALA A 471 -10.39 -10.63 29.19
N VAL A 472 -11.64 -11.09 29.20
CA VAL A 472 -11.99 -12.50 29.08
C VAL A 472 -11.63 -13.04 27.69
N ALA A 473 -12.05 -12.34 26.62
CA ALA A 473 -11.82 -12.84 25.26
C ALA A 473 -10.35 -12.82 24.83
N SER A 474 -9.55 -11.87 25.33
CA SER A 474 -8.12 -11.76 25.02
C SER A 474 -7.22 -12.61 25.93
N ARG A 475 -7.74 -13.06 27.08
CA ARG A 475 -6.99 -13.68 28.18
C ARG A 475 -6.02 -12.73 28.89
N ASP A 476 -6.02 -11.45 28.53
CA ASP A 476 -5.35 -10.41 29.29
C ASP A 476 -6.20 -9.99 30.49
N LEU A 477 -6.07 -10.79 31.55
CA LEU A 477 -6.71 -10.58 32.84
C LEU A 477 -5.94 -9.59 33.74
N ASN A 478 -5.16 -8.67 33.15
CA ASN A 478 -4.43 -7.67 33.93
C ASN A 478 -5.42 -6.79 34.72
N PRO A 479 -5.34 -6.79 36.06
CA PRO A 479 -6.36 -6.22 36.91
C PRO A 479 -6.44 -4.69 36.84
N ILE A 480 -5.42 -4.02 36.32
CA ILE A 480 -5.45 -2.56 36.12
C ILE A 480 -6.60 -2.12 35.20
N HIS A 481 -7.12 -3.02 34.37
CA HIS A 481 -8.21 -2.72 33.42
C HIS A 481 -9.62 -2.95 34.00
N VAL A 482 -9.75 -3.63 35.14
CA VAL A 482 -11.06 -4.09 35.65
C VAL A 482 -11.23 -3.90 37.16
N ASN A 483 -10.15 -3.78 37.93
CA ASN A 483 -10.17 -3.57 39.37
C ASN A 483 -9.69 -2.14 39.71
N PRO A 484 -10.59 -1.20 40.08
CA PRO A 484 -10.23 0.17 40.40
C PRO A 484 -9.24 0.32 41.56
N TYR A 485 -9.23 -0.61 42.53
CA TYR A 485 -8.30 -0.57 43.66
C TYR A 485 -6.86 -0.83 43.20
N ILE A 486 -6.68 -1.79 42.28
CA ILE A 486 -5.37 -2.08 41.69
C ILE A 486 -4.95 -0.98 40.72
N ALA A 487 -5.87 -0.41 39.96
CA ALA A 487 -5.59 0.75 39.09
C ALA A 487 -5.09 1.96 39.91
N ASP A 488 -5.70 2.24 41.07
CA ASP A 488 -5.24 3.27 42.00
C ASP A 488 -3.83 2.97 42.56
N LEU A 489 -3.54 1.71 42.91
CA LEU A 489 -2.20 1.29 43.35
C LEU A 489 -1.14 1.40 42.25
N ALA A 490 -1.54 1.24 40.99
CA ALA A 490 -0.70 1.45 39.82
C ALA A 490 -0.56 2.93 39.42
N GLU A 491 -1.16 3.85 40.19
CA GLU A 491 -1.18 5.29 39.95
C GLU A 491 -1.81 5.66 38.60
N LEU A 492 -2.85 4.93 38.20
CA LEU A 492 -3.61 5.17 36.98
C LEU A 492 -4.84 6.05 37.23
N PRO A 493 -5.30 6.82 36.22
CA PRO A 493 -6.45 7.72 36.39
C PRO A 493 -7.78 6.99 36.61
N THR A 494 -7.91 5.77 36.10
CA THR A 494 -9.07 4.88 36.22
C THR A 494 -8.67 3.49 35.72
N THR A 495 -9.61 2.56 35.64
CA THR A 495 -9.45 1.28 34.94
C THR A 495 -9.34 1.52 33.42
N ILE A 496 -8.14 1.86 32.96
CA ILE A 496 -7.88 2.22 31.56
C ILE A 496 -8.25 1.08 30.61
N THR A 497 -8.66 1.41 29.38
CA THR A 497 -8.91 0.43 28.32
C THR A 497 -7.61 -0.24 27.89
N HIS A 498 -7.67 -1.53 27.54
CA HIS A 498 -6.51 -2.27 27.05
C HIS A 498 -5.92 -1.60 25.80
N GLY A 499 -4.59 -1.43 25.78
CA GLY A 499 -3.89 -0.95 24.59
C GLY A 499 -4.16 -1.84 23.37
N MET A 500 -4.18 -3.17 23.58
CA MET A 500 -4.45 -4.13 22.51
C MET A 500 -5.87 -4.01 21.91
N TRP A 501 -6.87 -3.56 22.68
CA TRP A 501 -8.19 -3.22 22.13
C TRP A 501 -8.10 -2.00 21.20
N THR A 502 -7.35 -0.97 21.61
CA THR A 502 -7.12 0.25 20.81
C THR A 502 -6.36 -0.09 19.53
N SER A 503 -5.35 -0.97 19.62
CA SER A 503 -4.61 -1.51 18.48
C SER A 503 -5.53 -2.21 17.48
N ALA A 504 -6.36 -3.15 17.95
CA ALA A 504 -7.30 -3.89 17.11
C ALA A 504 -8.33 -2.97 16.43
N ASN A 505 -8.76 -1.90 17.11
CA ASN A 505 -9.66 -0.92 16.51
C ASN A 505 -8.96 -0.09 15.41
N GLY A 506 -7.73 0.37 15.64
CA GLY A 506 -6.94 1.05 14.61
C GLY A 506 -6.71 0.17 13.38
N ARG A 507 -6.43 -1.13 13.59
CA ARG A 507 -6.28 -2.12 12.52
C ARG A 507 -7.59 -2.36 11.75
N ARG A 508 -8.73 -2.46 12.44
CA ARG A 508 -10.07 -2.56 11.83
C ARG A 508 -10.31 -1.43 10.82
N VAL A 509 -9.91 -0.20 11.14
CA VAL A 509 -10.06 0.96 10.23
C VAL A 509 -9.29 0.73 8.93
N VAL A 510 -8.06 0.23 9.01
CA VAL A 510 -7.25 -0.12 7.83
C VAL A 510 -7.90 -1.24 7.02
N GLU A 511 -8.34 -2.32 7.68
CA GLU A 511 -9.00 -3.46 7.01
C GLU A 511 -10.27 -3.05 6.27
N THR A 512 -11.13 -2.27 6.92
CA THR A 512 -12.44 -1.88 6.38
C THR A 512 -12.29 -0.87 5.24
N HIS A 513 -11.51 0.19 5.45
CA HIS A 513 -11.49 1.33 4.51
C HIS A 513 -10.40 1.24 3.46
N VAL A 514 -9.20 0.77 3.81
CA VAL A 514 -8.06 0.72 2.87
C VAL A 514 -7.99 -0.62 2.16
N ALA A 515 -8.08 -1.72 2.92
CA ALA A 515 -8.11 -3.06 2.34
C ALA A 515 -9.49 -3.43 1.74
N LYS A 516 -10.47 -2.53 1.75
CA LYS A 516 -11.82 -2.72 1.16
C LYS A 516 -12.52 -4.00 1.68
N ASN A 517 -12.46 -4.25 3.00
CA ASN A 517 -12.97 -5.46 3.67
C ASN A 517 -12.32 -6.78 3.18
N ARG A 518 -11.05 -6.72 2.76
CA ARG A 518 -10.19 -7.87 2.45
C ARG A 518 -9.06 -7.94 3.48
N PRO A 519 -9.34 -8.39 4.71
CA PRO A 519 -8.37 -8.35 5.82
C PRO A 519 -7.07 -9.10 5.52
N GLU A 520 -7.09 -10.08 4.61
CA GLU A 520 -5.91 -10.81 4.11
C GLU A 520 -4.88 -9.91 3.41
N ARG A 521 -5.26 -8.70 2.98
CA ARG A 521 -4.32 -7.73 2.38
C ARG A 521 -3.49 -6.98 3.40
N VAL A 522 -3.90 -6.92 4.67
CA VAL A 522 -3.14 -6.23 5.71
C VAL A 522 -2.05 -7.17 6.21
N VAL A 523 -0.87 -7.08 5.59
CA VAL A 523 0.24 -8.03 5.80
C VAL A 523 1.20 -7.60 6.90
N ALA A 524 1.17 -6.34 7.32
CA ALA A 524 1.87 -5.91 8.53
C ALA A 524 1.09 -4.81 9.26
N TYR A 525 1.18 -4.81 10.59
CA TYR A 525 0.60 -3.77 11.43
C TYR A 525 1.41 -3.64 12.72
N GLU A 526 2.03 -2.49 12.95
CA GLU A 526 2.87 -2.19 14.12
C GLU A 526 2.27 -1.00 14.86
N ALA A 527 1.74 -1.22 16.07
CA ALA A 527 1.12 -0.22 16.92
C ALA A 527 2.08 0.25 18.02
N GLN A 528 2.09 1.55 18.28
CA GLN A 528 2.79 2.22 19.37
C GLN A 528 1.79 2.94 20.26
N PHE A 529 1.78 2.61 21.55
CA PHE A 529 0.86 3.17 22.53
C PHE A 529 1.42 4.49 23.07
N GLN A 530 0.82 5.61 22.64
CA GLN A 530 1.26 6.97 22.96
C GLN A 530 0.59 7.52 24.22
N GLY A 531 -0.64 7.06 24.50
CA GLY A 531 -1.45 7.56 25.60
C GLY A 531 -2.46 6.55 26.09
N MET A 532 -3.00 6.80 27.29
CA MET A 532 -4.02 5.95 27.90
C MET A 532 -5.42 6.35 27.43
N VAL A 533 -6.27 5.35 27.20
CA VAL A 533 -7.69 5.53 26.88
C VAL A 533 -8.53 5.15 28.09
N LYS A 534 -9.53 5.95 28.44
CA LYS A 534 -10.48 5.66 29.52
C LYS A 534 -11.72 4.98 28.93
N PRO A 535 -12.42 4.14 29.72
CA PRO A 535 -13.71 3.59 29.32
C PRO A 535 -14.70 4.69 28.95
N GLY A 536 -15.34 4.57 27.78
CA GLY A 536 -16.28 5.57 27.25
C GLY A 536 -15.64 6.76 26.50
N ASP A 537 -14.32 6.85 26.42
CA ASP A 537 -13.64 7.86 25.59
C ASP A 537 -14.06 7.72 24.11
N THR A 538 -14.10 8.84 23.39
CA THR A 538 -14.36 8.84 21.95
C THR A 538 -13.03 8.97 21.22
N LEU A 539 -12.76 8.02 20.33
CA LEU A 539 -11.53 7.91 19.56
C LEU A 539 -11.81 8.21 18.10
N SER A 540 -10.91 8.96 17.46
CA SER A 540 -10.96 9.30 16.04
C SER A 540 -9.68 8.82 15.37
N THR A 541 -9.80 7.97 14.35
CA THR A 541 -8.66 7.37 13.65
C THR A 541 -8.56 7.86 12.22
N GLN A 542 -7.39 8.40 11.86
CA GLN A 542 -7.05 8.81 10.50
C GLN A 542 -5.99 7.89 9.90
N VAL A 543 -6.07 7.65 8.59
CA VAL A 543 -5.08 6.85 7.86
C VAL A 543 -4.49 7.64 6.71
N ARG A 544 -3.16 7.68 6.63
CA ARG A 544 -2.40 8.35 5.57
C ARG A 544 -1.49 7.33 4.89
N GLN A 545 -1.46 7.30 3.56
CA GLN A 545 -0.43 6.60 2.81
C GLN A 545 0.82 7.48 2.79
N VAL A 546 1.97 6.92 3.20
CA VAL A 546 3.25 7.65 3.28
C VAL A 546 4.28 7.13 2.29
N GLY A 547 4.11 5.92 1.77
CA GLY A 547 5.05 5.31 0.85
C GLY A 547 4.54 4.01 0.25
N MET A 548 5.44 3.36 -0.48
CA MET A 548 5.23 2.09 -1.17
C MET A 548 6.39 1.15 -0.88
N ARG A 549 6.11 -0.15 -0.75
CA ARG A 549 7.12 -1.19 -0.52
C ARG A 549 6.75 -2.43 -1.33
N GLU A 550 7.41 -2.63 -2.46
CA GLU A 550 7.21 -3.82 -3.32
C GLU A 550 5.73 -4.05 -3.69
N GLY A 551 5.04 -2.99 -4.11
CA GLY A 551 3.62 -3.00 -4.47
C GLY A 551 2.67 -2.79 -3.29
N ARG A 552 3.15 -2.91 -2.05
CA ARG A 552 2.34 -2.67 -0.84
C ARG A 552 2.27 -1.19 -0.51
N GLN A 553 1.10 -0.72 -0.13
CA GLN A 553 0.93 0.60 0.45
C GLN A 553 1.48 0.60 1.88
N VAL A 554 2.35 1.56 2.19
CA VAL A 554 2.82 1.80 3.55
C VAL A 554 2.04 2.96 4.14
N LEU A 555 1.37 2.70 5.27
CA LEU A 555 0.40 3.57 5.88
C LEU A 555 0.87 4.03 7.26
N GLU A 556 0.55 5.26 7.61
CA GLU A 556 0.52 5.77 8.97
C GLU A 556 -0.93 5.83 9.46
N VAL A 557 -1.17 5.29 10.64
CA VAL A 557 -2.46 5.29 11.34
C VAL A 557 -2.28 6.12 12.61
N GLU A 558 -3.14 7.11 12.80
CA GLU A 558 -3.13 7.96 13.98
C GLU A 558 -4.50 7.97 14.62
N THR A 559 -4.57 7.59 15.90
CA THR A 559 -5.79 7.67 16.70
C THR A 559 -5.63 8.73 17.78
N VAL A 560 -6.58 9.67 17.81
CA VAL A 560 -6.67 10.73 18.82
C VAL A 560 -7.91 10.53 19.68
N ASN A 561 -7.85 10.94 20.94
CA ASN A 561 -9.02 10.95 21.84
C ASN A 561 -9.86 12.23 21.69
N GLN A 562 -10.93 12.35 22.48
CA GLN A 562 -11.83 13.51 22.46
C GLN A 562 -11.16 14.85 22.82
N ASP A 563 -10.01 14.80 23.51
CA ASP A 563 -9.25 15.99 23.91
C ASP A 563 -8.21 16.40 22.84
N GLY A 564 -8.15 15.67 21.72
CA GLY A 564 -7.19 15.89 20.64
C GLY A 564 -5.80 15.31 20.92
N ALA A 565 -5.62 14.52 21.98
CA ALA A 565 -4.34 13.88 22.30
C ALA A 565 -4.17 12.57 21.51
N THR A 566 -3.01 12.37 20.89
CA THR A 566 -2.67 11.11 20.22
C THR A 566 -2.50 9.99 21.24
N VAL A 567 -3.30 8.93 21.09
CA VAL A 567 -3.27 7.74 21.97
C VAL A 567 -2.63 6.53 21.30
N LEU A 568 -2.70 6.45 19.96
CA LEU A 568 -2.12 5.39 19.15
C LEU A 568 -1.46 6.00 17.91
N LYS A 569 -0.24 5.55 17.62
CA LYS A 569 0.34 5.65 16.28
C LYS A 569 0.63 4.25 15.80
N ALA A 570 0.32 3.93 14.55
CA ALA A 570 0.67 2.65 13.97
C ALA A 570 1.16 2.80 12.54
N THR A 571 1.98 1.85 12.09
CA THR A 571 2.29 1.68 10.67
C THR A 571 1.63 0.41 10.16
N ALA A 572 1.06 0.45 8.97
CA ALA A 572 0.46 -0.72 8.34
C ALA A 572 0.98 -0.92 6.91
N GLU A 573 1.07 -2.17 6.47
CA GLU A 573 1.37 -2.51 5.08
C GLU A 573 0.18 -3.25 4.48
N VAL A 574 -0.33 -2.73 3.36
CA VAL A 574 -1.50 -3.27 2.67
C VAL A 574 -1.14 -3.68 1.25
N GLU A 575 -1.38 -4.94 0.91
CA GLU A 575 -1.19 -5.48 -0.43
C GLU A 575 -2.10 -4.78 -1.45
N ALA A 576 -1.55 -4.55 -2.63
CA ALA A 576 -2.33 -4.11 -3.77
C ALA A 576 -3.37 -5.18 -4.16
N PRO A 577 -4.46 -4.82 -4.85
CA PRO A 577 -5.30 -5.79 -5.53
C PRO A 577 -4.45 -6.70 -6.43
N LYS A 578 -4.87 -7.96 -6.60
CA LYS A 578 -4.13 -8.92 -7.44
C LYS A 578 -3.96 -8.34 -8.85
N THR A 579 -2.72 -8.09 -9.25
CA THR A 579 -2.39 -7.26 -10.41
C THR A 579 -1.84 -8.08 -11.57
N ALA A 580 -2.18 -7.71 -12.79
CA ALA A 580 -1.51 -8.16 -14.02
C ALA A 580 -0.92 -6.96 -14.77
N TYR A 581 0.33 -7.07 -15.19
CA TYR A 581 0.96 -6.12 -16.10
C TYR A 581 0.87 -6.64 -17.53
N VAL A 582 0.29 -5.83 -18.41
CA VAL A 582 0.21 -6.17 -19.83
C VAL A 582 1.01 -5.21 -20.69
N PHE A 583 1.78 -5.74 -21.63
CA PHE A 583 2.68 -4.97 -22.48
C PHE A 583 2.15 -4.89 -23.91
N THR A 584 2.17 -3.71 -24.50
CA THR A 584 1.53 -3.42 -25.79
C THR A 584 2.26 -4.00 -26.99
N GLY A 585 1.48 -4.33 -28.02
CA GLY A 585 2.01 -4.74 -29.32
C GLY A 585 2.40 -3.55 -30.20
N GLN A 586 2.81 -3.87 -31.43
CA GLN A 586 3.03 -2.87 -32.47
C GLN A 586 1.71 -2.18 -32.86
N GLY A 587 1.76 -0.88 -33.17
CA GLY A 587 0.63 -0.10 -33.69
C GLY A 587 0.30 1.16 -32.89
N SER A 588 0.87 1.30 -31.70
CA SER A 588 0.68 2.42 -30.77
C SER A 588 1.82 3.45 -30.81
N ALA A 589 2.79 3.30 -31.72
CA ALA A 589 3.96 4.18 -31.79
C ALA A 589 3.58 5.60 -32.25
N GLU A 590 4.17 6.60 -31.60
CA GLU A 590 4.02 8.01 -31.92
C GLU A 590 5.36 8.74 -31.72
N PRO A 591 5.65 9.78 -32.52
CA PRO A 591 6.84 10.60 -32.32
C PRO A 591 6.88 11.20 -30.90
N GLY A 592 8.05 11.16 -30.26
CA GLY A 592 8.25 11.67 -28.90
C GLY A 592 7.77 10.77 -27.76
N MET A 593 7.25 9.56 -28.05
CA MET A 593 6.80 8.64 -27.00
C MET A 593 7.89 8.35 -25.95
N GLY A 594 7.50 8.38 -24.68
CA GLY A 594 8.40 8.12 -23.55
C GLY A 594 9.43 9.22 -23.22
N MET A 595 9.50 10.31 -24.00
CA MET A 595 10.50 11.35 -23.78
C MET A 595 10.25 12.20 -22.54
N GLU A 596 8.98 12.39 -22.13
CA GLU A 596 8.67 13.06 -20.86
C GLU A 596 9.27 12.29 -19.66
N LEU A 597 9.11 10.96 -19.65
CA LEU A 597 9.70 10.13 -18.60
C LEU A 597 11.23 10.10 -18.67
N TYR A 598 11.78 10.10 -19.89
CA TYR A 598 13.23 10.22 -20.10
C TYR A 598 13.79 11.49 -19.44
N ASP A 599 13.08 12.61 -19.53
CA ASP A 599 13.53 13.88 -18.95
C ASP A 599 13.34 13.92 -17.42
N SER A 600 12.34 13.24 -16.87
CA SER A 600 12.00 13.30 -15.44
C SER A 600 12.60 12.20 -14.57
N SER A 601 12.91 11.01 -15.13
CA SER A 601 13.30 9.81 -14.37
C SER A 601 14.73 9.36 -14.69
N PRO A 602 15.65 9.33 -13.69
CA PRO A 602 17.02 8.85 -13.89
C PRO A 602 17.08 7.40 -14.38
N VAL A 603 16.16 6.54 -13.93
CA VAL A 603 16.09 5.13 -14.31
C VAL A 603 15.67 4.98 -15.77
N ALA A 604 14.62 5.70 -16.17
CA ALA A 604 14.17 5.73 -17.56
C ALA A 604 15.27 6.26 -18.49
N LYS A 605 15.92 7.36 -18.09
CA LYS A 605 17.04 7.95 -18.82
C LYS A 605 18.18 6.96 -19.03
N ALA A 606 18.58 6.25 -17.97
CA ALA A 606 19.65 5.25 -18.04
C ALA A 606 19.32 4.12 -19.04
N ILE A 607 18.07 3.65 -19.09
CA ILE A 607 17.64 2.60 -20.03
C ILE A 607 17.74 3.08 -21.49
N TRP A 608 17.21 4.27 -21.78
CA TRP A 608 17.27 4.87 -23.11
C TRP A 608 18.70 5.17 -23.54
N ASP A 609 19.51 5.79 -22.68
CA ASP A 609 20.91 6.14 -22.99
C ASP A 609 21.74 4.89 -23.24
N LYS A 610 21.49 3.82 -22.46
CA LYS A 610 22.15 2.52 -22.64
C LYS A 610 21.78 1.85 -23.96
N ALA A 611 20.50 1.86 -24.33
CA ALA A 611 20.04 1.36 -25.62
C ALA A 611 20.57 2.17 -26.82
N ASP A 612 20.55 3.50 -26.71
CA ASP A 612 21.03 4.41 -27.75
C ASP A 612 22.54 4.28 -27.95
N ALA A 613 23.31 4.17 -26.86
CA ALA A 613 24.74 3.90 -26.93
C ALA A 613 25.04 2.57 -27.64
N HIS A 614 24.32 1.50 -27.27
CA HIS A 614 24.47 0.17 -27.89
C HIS A 614 24.16 0.20 -29.38
N THR A 615 23.03 0.79 -29.78
CA THR A 615 22.63 0.87 -31.20
C THR A 615 23.58 1.73 -32.02
N ARG A 616 24.10 2.84 -31.48
CA ARG A 616 25.15 3.65 -32.13
C ARG A 616 26.47 2.91 -32.28
N GLU A 617 26.79 2.03 -31.34
CA GLU A 617 28.03 1.26 -31.35
C GLU A 617 27.98 0.06 -32.28
N THR A 618 26.85 -0.64 -32.32
CA THR A 618 26.70 -1.93 -33.00
C THR A 618 26.02 -1.83 -34.36
N LEU A 619 24.98 -1.00 -34.49
CA LEU A 619 24.15 -0.85 -35.70
C LEU A 619 24.36 0.49 -36.43
N GLY A 620 24.99 1.46 -35.78
CA GLY A 620 25.42 2.72 -36.38
C GLY A 620 24.36 3.82 -36.46
N PHE A 621 23.28 3.74 -35.68
CA PHE A 621 22.23 4.76 -35.62
C PHE A 621 21.82 5.11 -34.19
N SER A 622 21.17 6.26 -34.02
CA SER A 622 20.58 6.68 -32.74
C SER A 622 19.10 6.38 -32.72
N LEU A 623 18.67 5.52 -31.79
CA LEU A 623 17.26 5.24 -31.60
C LEU A 623 16.52 6.43 -30.97
N LEU A 624 17.19 7.22 -30.11
CA LEU A 624 16.63 8.46 -29.55
C LEU A 624 16.33 9.49 -30.64
N ASP A 625 17.21 9.64 -31.62
CA ASP A 625 16.98 10.54 -32.76
C ASP A 625 15.76 10.11 -33.58
N ILE A 626 15.62 8.80 -33.83
CA ILE A 626 14.46 8.25 -34.56
C ILE A 626 13.15 8.54 -33.82
N VAL A 627 13.11 8.33 -32.50
CA VAL A 627 11.90 8.55 -31.70
C VAL A 627 11.55 10.04 -31.61
N ARG A 628 12.53 10.92 -31.44
CA ARG A 628 12.32 12.37 -31.30
C ARG A 628 11.95 13.05 -32.61
N ASN A 629 12.65 12.72 -33.68
CA ASN A 629 12.60 13.48 -34.94
C ASN A 629 11.89 12.75 -36.08
N ASN A 630 11.65 11.44 -35.95
CA ASN A 630 11.04 10.58 -36.97
C ASN A 630 11.55 10.87 -38.41
N PRO A 631 12.87 10.78 -38.66
CA PRO A 631 13.44 11.08 -39.96
C PRO A 631 12.91 10.10 -41.02
N LYS A 632 12.74 10.56 -42.26
CA LYS A 632 12.30 9.71 -43.38
C LYS A 632 13.43 8.83 -43.93
N GLU A 633 14.66 9.28 -43.76
CA GLU A 633 15.86 8.60 -44.24
C GLU A 633 16.96 8.72 -43.19
N LEU A 634 17.80 7.68 -43.10
CA LEU A 634 18.90 7.61 -42.15
C LEU A 634 20.05 6.86 -42.82
N THR A 635 21.18 7.54 -42.97
CA THR A 635 22.40 6.96 -43.55
C THR A 635 23.37 6.58 -42.45
N VAL A 636 23.71 5.29 -42.40
CA VAL A 636 24.79 4.74 -41.58
C VAL A 636 26.09 4.83 -42.37
N HIS A 637 27.09 5.50 -41.83
CA HIS A 637 28.41 5.65 -42.45
C HIS A 637 29.42 4.65 -41.85
N PHE A 638 30.17 3.98 -42.71
CA PHE A 638 31.15 2.95 -42.34
C PHE A 638 32.60 3.47 -42.31
N GLY A 639 32.78 4.78 -42.18
CA GLY A 639 34.10 5.42 -42.12
C GLY A 639 34.86 5.14 -40.82
N GLY A 640 36.18 4.95 -40.94
CA GLY A 640 37.10 4.73 -39.82
C GLY A 640 36.95 3.38 -39.11
N PRO A 641 37.74 3.12 -38.04
CA PRO A 641 37.75 1.83 -37.35
C PRO A 641 36.38 1.44 -36.76
N LYS A 642 35.65 2.41 -36.21
CA LYS A 642 34.30 2.20 -35.67
C LYS A 642 33.30 1.83 -36.77
N GLY A 643 33.32 2.57 -37.89
CA GLY A 643 32.44 2.32 -39.02
C GLY A 643 32.69 0.96 -39.68
N ALA A 644 33.96 0.55 -39.80
CA ALA A 644 34.32 -0.78 -40.28
C ALA A 644 33.75 -1.90 -39.39
N ARG A 645 33.81 -1.74 -38.05
CA ARG A 645 33.20 -2.69 -37.12
C ARG A 645 31.67 -2.76 -37.26
N ILE A 646 31.00 -1.62 -37.41
CA ILE A 646 29.55 -1.57 -37.66
C ILE A 646 29.21 -2.28 -38.97
N ARG A 647 29.99 -2.07 -40.03
CA ARG A 647 29.82 -2.77 -41.31
C ARG A 647 29.94 -4.28 -41.13
N GLU A 648 30.95 -4.75 -40.41
CA GLU A 648 31.10 -6.19 -40.14
C GLU A 648 29.95 -6.75 -39.30
N ASN A 649 29.47 -6.00 -38.30
CA ASN A 649 28.31 -6.41 -37.52
C ASN A 649 27.07 -6.59 -38.42
N LEU A 650 26.77 -5.62 -39.29
CA LEU A 650 25.63 -5.69 -40.21
C LEU A 650 25.81 -6.80 -41.26
N ARG A 651 27.03 -7.00 -41.76
CA ARG A 651 27.38 -8.10 -42.69
C ARG A 651 27.26 -9.47 -42.05
N ALA A 652 27.50 -9.59 -40.74
CA ALA A 652 27.40 -10.86 -40.01
C ALA A 652 25.94 -11.30 -39.83
N LEU A 653 24.98 -10.39 -39.98
CA LEU A 653 23.55 -10.72 -39.90
C LEU A 653 23.13 -11.58 -41.11
N ARG A 654 22.57 -12.73 -40.80
CA ARG A 654 22.14 -13.75 -41.76
C ARG A 654 20.69 -14.13 -41.47
N GLN A 655 19.96 -14.53 -42.51
CA GLN A 655 18.62 -15.08 -42.41
C GLN A 655 18.54 -16.36 -43.23
N GLU A 656 17.73 -17.32 -42.81
CA GLU A 656 17.38 -18.47 -43.64
C GLU A 656 16.13 -18.15 -44.45
N VAL A 657 16.23 -18.30 -45.75
CA VAL A 657 15.11 -18.19 -46.68
C VAL A 657 14.86 -19.54 -47.33
N VAL A 658 13.59 -19.87 -47.55
CA VAL A 658 13.20 -21.05 -48.31
C VAL A 658 13.08 -20.61 -49.76
N VAL A 659 13.91 -21.18 -50.63
CA VAL A 659 13.93 -20.88 -52.06
C VAL A 659 13.47 -22.12 -52.80
N MET A 660 12.60 -21.95 -53.79
CA MET A 660 12.19 -23.03 -54.67
C MET A 660 13.25 -23.22 -55.75
N GLU A 661 13.99 -24.33 -55.69
CA GLU A 661 14.94 -24.73 -56.74
C GLU A 661 14.50 -26.07 -57.33
N GLU A 662 14.33 -26.12 -58.65
CA GLU A 662 13.91 -27.33 -59.39
C GLU A 662 12.62 -27.98 -58.85
N GLY A 663 11.69 -27.17 -58.33
CA GLY A 663 10.43 -27.64 -57.75
C GLY A 663 10.54 -28.24 -56.34
N LYS A 664 11.69 -28.10 -55.66
CA LYS A 664 11.89 -28.48 -54.26
C LYS A 664 12.19 -27.26 -53.40
N GLU A 665 11.66 -27.26 -52.18
CA GLU A 665 12.00 -26.27 -51.16
C GLU A 665 13.43 -26.52 -50.65
N VAL A 666 14.33 -25.59 -50.91
CA VAL A 666 15.71 -25.62 -50.44
C VAL A 666 15.93 -24.47 -49.47
N ARG A 667 16.40 -24.78 -48.26
CA ARG A 667 16.76 -23.77 -47.26
C ARG A 667 18.13 -23.19 -47.60
N LYS A 668 18.21 -21.86 -47.73
CA LYS A 668 19.46 -21.13 -47.95
C LYS A 668 19.66 -20.06 -46.89
N THR A 669 20.86 -20.01 -46.33
CA THR A 669 21.28 -18.92 -45.47
C THR A 669 21.81 -17.78 -46.33
N VAL A 670 21.17 -16.62 -46.27
CA VAL A 670 21.53 -15.42 -47.04
C VAL A 670 21.87 -14.25 -46.11
N PRO A 671 22.69 -13.27 -46.54
CA PRO A 671 22.86 -12.02 -45.82
C PRO A 671 21.53 -11.30 -45.60
N LEU A 672 21.33 -10.73 -44.40
CA LEU A 672 20.16 -9.90 -44.12
C LEU A 672 20.20 -8.58 -44.91
N PHE A 673 21.41 -8.04 -45.10
CA PHE A 673 21.68 -6.84 -45.91
C PHE A 673 22.59 -7.20 -47.09
N PRO A 674 22.05 -7.77 -48.18
CA PRO A 674 22.83 -8.18 -49.34
C PRO A 674 23.56 -7.02 -50.04
N GLU A 675 23.10 -5.77 -49.84
CA GLU A 675 23.68 -4.55 -50.40
C GLU A 675 24.96 -4.09 -49.66
N ILE A 676 25.22 -4.64 -48.47
CA ILE A 676 26.39 -4.28 -47.67
C ILE A 676 27.53 -5.27 -47.97
N SER A 677 28.55 -4.78 -48.67
CA SER A 677 29.77 -5.52 -49.01
C SER A 677 30.98 -5.05 -48.17
N GLU A 678 32.15 -5.64 -48.39
CA GLU A 678 33.43 -5.20 -47.80
C GLU A 678 33.84 -3.78 -48.20
N THR A 679 33.31 -3.29 -49.32
CA THR A 679 33.67 -1.99 -49.89
C THR A 679 32.59 -0.94 -49.69
N SER A 680 31.42 -1.31 -49.15
CA SER A 680 30.36 -0.34 -48.85
C SER A 680 30.88 0.72 -47.87
N GLU A 681 30.72 2.00 -48.22
CA GLU A 681 31.08 3.16 -47.39
C GLU A 681 29.90 3.63 -46.53
N SER A 682 28.67 3.33 -46.94
CA SER A 682 27.46 3.66 -46.20
C SER A 682 26.29 2.76 -46.59
N PHE A 683 25.23 2.79 -45.77
CA PHE A 683 23.95 2.16 -46.04
C PHE A 683 22.82 3.10 -45.61
N THR A 684 21.74 3.22 -46.39
CA THR A 684 20.65 4.17 -46.09
C THR A 684 19.31 3.45 -45.91
N PHE A 685 18.72 3.61 -44.73
CA PHE A 685 17.33 3.22 -44.47
C PHE A 685 16.38 4.29 -44.99
N ARG A 686 15.26 3.87 -45.60
CA ARG A 686 14.23 4.78 -46.14
C ARG A 686 12.84 4.32 -45.74
N ALA A 687 12.01 5.24 -45.26
CA ALA A 687 10.60 5.02 -44.96
C ALA A 687 9.78 6.28 -45.27
N PRO A 688 8.89 6.28 -46.28
CA PRO A 688 8.18 7.49 -46.73
C PRO A 688 7.36 8.20 -45.64
N LYS A 689 6.78 7.44 -44.71
CA LYS A 689 6.00 7.94 -43.56
C LYS A 689 6.86 8.30 -42.35
N GLY A 690 8.17 8.06 -42.41
CA GLY A 690 9.11 8.20 -41.28
C GLY A 690 9.60 6.85 -40.75
N LEU A 691 10.86 6.79 -40.34
CA LEU A 691 11.54 5.56 -39.89
C LEU A 691 10.95 5.00 -38.60
N LEU A 692 10.33 5.81 -37.75
CA LEU A 692 9.66 5.35 -36.54
C LEU A 692 8.52 4.36 -36.83
N PHE A 693 7.90 4.46 -38.01
CA PHE A 693 6.82 3.56 -38.45
C PHE A 693 7.32 2.35 -39.25
N ALA A 694 8.63 2.24 -39.51
CA ALA A 694 9.21 1.04 -40.08
C ALA A 694 9.45 0.00 -38.98
N THR A 695 8.92 -1.21 -39.17
CA THR A 695 8.82 -2.27 -38.16
C THR A 695 10.13 -2.50 -37.37
N GLN A 696 11.28 -2.49 -38.04
CA GLN A 696 12.58 -2.71 -37.41
C GLN A 696 12.97 -1.63 -36.39
N PHE A 697 12.47 -0.39 -36.53
CA PHE A 697 12.70 0.69 -35.56
C PHE A 697 11.53 0.87 -34.61
N THR A 698 10.29 0.61 -35.06
CA THR A 698 9.10 0.67 -34.20
C THR A 698 9.20 -0.31 -33.04
N GLN A 699 9.62 -1.55 -33.31
CA GLN A 699 9.72 -2.61 -32.29
C GLN A 699 10.64 -2.22 -31.12
N PRO A 700 11.93 -1.87 -31.33
CA PRO A 700 12.81 -1.47 -30.22
C PRO A 700 12.35 -0.19 -29.54
N ALA A 701 11.75 0.75 -30.26
CA ALA A 701 11.25 1.99 -29.67
C ALA A 701 10.09 1.74 -28.69
N ILE A 702 9.08 0.93 -29.06
CA ILE A 702 7.96 0.58 -28.16
C ILE A 702 8.48 -0.19 -26.95
N THR A 703 9.35 -1.19 -27.17
CA THR A 703 9.95 -1.97 -26.07
C THR A 703 10.68 -1.08 -25.07
N LEU A 704 11.39 -0.03 -25.50
CA LEU A 704 12.07 0.88 -24.58
C LEU A 704 11.11 1.77 -23.79
N VAL A 705 10.00 2.24 -24.38
CA VAL A 705 8.96 2.96 -23.63
C VAL A 705 8.41 2.06 -22.52
N GLU A 706 8.13 0.82 -22.85
CA GLU A 706 7.59 -0.17 -21.95
C GLU A 706 8.55 -0.52 -20.81
N MET A 707 9.82 -0.74 -21.16
CA MET A 707 10.90 -0.95 -20.19
C MET A 707 11.06 0.23 -19.26
N ALA A 708 11.17 1.44 -19.81
CA ALA A 708 11.35 2.65 -19.02
C ALA A 708 10.17 2.90 -18.07
N GLY A 709 8.93 2.72 -18.53
CA GLY A 709 7.74 2.89 -17.70
C GLY A 709 7.67 1.88 -16.55
N TYR A 710 7.92 0.60 -16.83
CA TYR A 710 7.92 -0.43 -15.80
C TYR A 710 9.03 -0.25 -14.77
N GLU A 711 10.24 0.08 -15.23
CA GLU A 711 11.41 0.26 -14.38
C GLU A 711 11.29 1.48 -13.47
N ASP A 712 10.67 2.57 -13.94
CA ASP A 712 10.34 3.72 -13.09
C ASP A 712 9.32 3.35 -12.00
N MET A 713 8.27 2.58 -12.34
CA MET A 713 7.31 2.08 -11.35
C MET A 713 7.99 1.19 -10.31
N ARG A 714 8.91 0.31 -10.75
CA ARG A 714 9.68 -0.57 -9.88
C ARG A 714 10.58 0.20 -8.92
N ALA A 715 11.28 1.23 -9.42
CA ALA A 715 12.15 2.08 -8.62
C ALA A 715 11.38 2.82 -7.51
N LYS A 716 10.10 3.13 -7.74
CA LYS A 716 9.19 3.73 -6.73
C LYS A 716 8.44 2.70 -5.88
N GLY A 717 8.80 1.42 -5.97
CA GLY A 717 8.22 0.36 -5.14
C GLY A 717 6.76 0.03 -5.46
N LEU A 718 6.29 0.29 -6.69
CA LEU A 718 4.87 0.12 -7.09
C LEU A 718 4.52 -1.28 -7.61
N ILE A 719 5.51 -2.16 -7.80
CA ILE A 719 5.34 -3.46 -8.44
C ILE A 719 5.15 -4.56 -7.38
N PRO A 720 3.98 -5.24 -7.32
CA PRO A 720 3.78 -6.41 -6.47
C PRO A 720 4.66 -7.58 -6.88
N LYS A 721 5.16 -8.35 -5.90
CA LYS A 721 6.01 -9.52 -6.15
C LYS A 721 5.35 -10.61 -7.00
N ASP A 722 4.05 -10.85 -6.79
CA ASP A 722 3.32 -11.96 -7.40
C ASP A 722 2.34 -11.53 -8.51
N ALA A 723 2.68 -10.42 -9.20
CA ALA A 723 1.90 -9.97 -10.33
C ALA A 723 2.03 -10.93 -11.53
N TYR A 724 0.92 -11.17 -12.21
CA TYR A 724 0.96 -11.80 -13.54
C TYR A 724 1.56 -10.82 -14.55
N PHE A 725 2.13 -11.35 -15.62
CA PHE A 725 2.45 -10.53 -16.77
C PHE A 725 2.24 -11.28 -18.09
N ALA A 726 1.80 -10.52 -19.08
CA ALA A 726 1.60 -10.98 -20.46
C ALA A 726 1.94 -9.82 -21.39
N GLY A 727 2.33 -10.10 -22.63
CA GLY A 727 2.54 -9.03 -23.60
C GLY A 727 1.95 -9.41 -24.93
N HIS A 728 1.24 -8.48 -25.57
CA HIS A 728 0.61 -8.74 -26.85
C HIS A 728 1.65 -8.67 -27.96
N SER A 729 1.92 -9.79 -28.64
CA SER A 729 2.91 -9.87 -29.72
C SER A 729 4.31 -9.37 -29.30
N LEU A 730 4.69 -8.16 -29.71
CA LEU A 730 5.95 -7.51 -29.36
C LEU A 730 6.11 -7.31 -27.85
N GLY A 731 5.02 -6.98 -27.15
CA GLY A 731 5.06 -6.70 -25.71
C GLY A 731 5.56 -7.88 -24.88
N GLU A 732 5.49 -9.11 -25.41
CA GLU A 732 6.01 -10.31 -24.74
C GLU A 732 7.51 -10.20 -24.46
N TYR A 733 8.26 -9.59 -25.39
CA TYR A 733 9.70 -9.33 -25.22
C TYR A 733 9.96 -8.26 -24.15
N ALA A 734 9.14 -7.22 -24.11
CA ALA A 734 9.24 -6.20 -23.07
C ALA A 734 8.94 -6.78 -21.68
N GLY A 735 7.83 -7.50 -21.52
CA GLY A 735 7.46 -8.13 -20.25
C GLY A 735 8.48 -9.15 -19.75
N LEU A 736 9.04 -9.97 -20.64
CA LEU A 736 10.12 -10.90 -20.27
C LEU A 736 11.41 -10.17 -19.89
N SER A 737 11.72 -9.04 -20.53
CA SER A 737 12.94 -8.27 -20.24
C SER A 737 12.82 -7.46 -18.95
N THR A 738 11.61 -7.01 -18.60
CA THR A 738 11.36 -6.15 -17.42
C THR A 738 10.95 -6.96 -16.19
N VAL A 739 9.84 -7.69 -16.29
CA VAL A 739 9.28 -8.48 -15.18
C VAL A 739 10.13 -9.73 -14.96
N GLY A 740 10.38 -10.46 -16.06
CA GLY A 740 11.16 -11.69 -16.06
C GLY A 740 12.67 -11.50 -15.93
N GLU A 741 13.19 -10.28 -16.16
CA GLU A 741 14.62 -9.96 -16.25
C GLU A 741 15.43 -10.93 -17.16
N VAL A 742 14.79 -11.46 -18.21
CA VAL A 742 15.38 -12.50 -19.07
C VAL A 742 16.46 -11.93 -19.99
N LEU A 743 16.23 -10.75 -20.57
CA LEU A 743 17.13 -10.12 -21.52
C LEU A 743 17.55 -8.74 -21.02
N PRO A 744 18.86 -8.42 -21.03
CA PRO A 744 19.30 -7.05 -20.76
C PRO A 744 18.88 -6.11 -21.90
N VAL A 745 18.84 -4.81 -21.59
CA VAL A 745 18.42 -3.73 -22.51
C VAL A 745 19.08 -3.84 -23.89
N GLU A 746 20.39 -4.06 -23.93
CA GLU A 746 21.16 -4.16 -25.19
C GLU A 746 20.71 -5.35 -26.03
N ALA A 747 20.51 -6.51 -25.39
CA ALA A 747 20.16 -7.74 -26.06
C ALA A 747 18.73 -7.70 -26.60
N VAL A 748 17.78 -7.16 -25.83
CA VAL A 748 16.38 -7.09 -26.28
C VAL A 748 16.22 -6.11 -27.43
N VAL A 749 16.83 -4.92 -27.38
CA VAL A 749 16.74 -3.92 -28.46
C VAL A 749 17.30 -4.46 -29.77
N GLU A 750 18.44 -5.14 -29.72
CA GLU A 750 19.01 -5.79 -30.90
C GLU A 750 18.14 -6.95 -31.38
N LEU A 751 17.65 -7.81 -30.47
CA LEU A 751 16.79 -8.94 -30.81
C LEU A 751 15.49 -8.49 -31.49
N VAL A 752 14.80 -7.47 -30.98
CA VAL A 752 13.54 -7.00 -31.57
C VAL A 752 13.76 -6.19 -32.86
N PHE A 753 14.91 -5.52 -33.00
CA PHE A 753 15.34 -4.94 -34.28
C PHE A 753 15.52 -6.05 -35.33
N LEU A 754 16.25 -7.12 -34.98
CA LEU A 754 16.47 -8.27 -35.85
C LEU A 754 15.18 -9.03 -36.14
N ARG A 755 14.26 -9.14 -35.16
CA ARG A 755 12.92 -9.70 -35.35
C ARG A 755 12.18 -8.91 -36.44
N GLY A 756 12.14 -7.58 -36.33
CA GLY A 756 11.50 -6.73 -37.33
C GLY A 756 12.11 -6.87 -38.72
N MET A 757 13.44 -6.95 -38.81
CA MET A 757 14.14 -7.17 -40.08
C MET A 757 13.88 -8.55 -40.68
N THR A 758 13.90 -9.61 -39.88
CA THR A 758 13.65 -11.00 -40.34
C THR A 758 12.23 -11.15 -40.85
N MET A 759 11.25 -10.52 -40.21
CA MET A 759 9.86 -10.52 -40.69
C MET A 759 9.74 -9.80 -42.04
N GLN A 760 10.45 -8.69 -42.22
CA GLN A 760 10.46 -7.93 -43.48
C GLN A 760 11.16 -8.71 -44.61
N GLY A 761 12.27 -9.39 -44.30
CA GLY A 761 13.04 -10.17 -45.27
C GLY A 761 12.40 -11.49 -45.70
N ALA A 762 11.43 -12.00 -44.93
CA ALA A 762 10.71 -13.24 -45.24
C ALA A 762 9.69 -13.10 -46.39
N VAL A 763 9.35 -11.88 -46.79
CA VAL A 763 8.32 -11.61 -47.80
C VAL A 763 8.96 -11.18 -49.12
N ALA A 764 8.66 -11.90 -50.20
CA ALA A 764 9.07 -11.52 -51.54
C ALA A 764 8.34 -10.23 -51.97
N ARG A 765 9.10 -9.25 -52.46
CA ARG A 765 8.59 -7.94 -52.90
C ARG A 765 8.80 -7.77 -54.40
N ASP A 766 7.87 -7.08 -55.05
CA ASP A 766 7.98 -6.73 -56.47
C ASP A 766 9.03 -5.62 -56.72
N ALA A 767 9.26 -5.27 -57.98
CA ALA A 767 10.21 -4.21 -58.36
C ALA A 767 9.86 -2.81 -57.82
N GLN A 768 8.64 -2.62 -57.32
CA GLN A 768 8.17 -1.40 -56.66
C GLN A 768 8.17 -1.52 -55.13
N GLY A 769 8.71 -2.62 -54.58
CA GLY A 769 8.81 -2.88 -53.14
C GLY A 769 7.49 -3.33 -52.50
N ARG A 770 6.46 -3.65 -53.27
CA ARG A 770 5.13 -4.06 -52.76
C ARG A 770 5.10 -5.55 -52.49
N SER A 771 4.33 -5.94 -51.47
CA SER A 771 4.06 -7.33 -51.10
C SER A 771 2.64 -7.74 -51.57
N PRO A 772 2.41 -9.02 -51.91
CA PRO A 772 1.08 -9.54 -52.23
C PRO A 772 0.21 -9.77 -50.98
N TYR A 773 0.77 -9.57 -49.78
CA TYR A 773 0.11 -9.82 -48.51
C TYR A 773 -0.38 -8.53 -47.85
N ALA A 774 -1.40 -8.68 -47.00
CA ALA A 774 -1.88 -7.63 -46.12
C ALA A 774 -2.40 -8.22 -44.81
N MET A 775 -2.79 -7.34 -43.90
CA MET A 775 -3.51 -7.70 -42.68
C MET A 775 -4.78 -6.85 -42.56
N ALA A 776 -5.82 -7.41 -41.96
CA ALA A 776 -7.08 -6.70 -41.74
C ALA A 776 -7.68 -7.04 -40.38
N ALA A 777 -8.21 -6.02 -39.69
CA ALA A 777 -9.02 -6.21 -38.51
C ALA A 777 -10.45 -6.62 -38.90
N VAL A 778 -10.95 -7.69 -38.30
CA VAL A 778 -12.26 -8.28 -38.58
C VAL A 778 -13.13 -8.19 -37.33
N ASN A 779 -14.37 -7.72 -37.50
CA ASN A 779 -15.40 -7.77 -36.48
C ASN A 779 -16.49 -8.77 -36.93
N PRO A 780 -16.53 -10.00 -36.39
CA PRO A 780 -17.52 -11.02 -36.75
C PRO A 780 -18.96 -10.50 -36.72
N ARG A 781 -19.33 -9.72 -35.69
CA ARG A 781 -20.68 -9.14 -35.55
C ARG A 781 -21.10 -8.22 -36.70
N SER A 782 -20.16 -7.72 -37.51
CA SER A 782 -20.49 -6.94 -38.71
C SER A 782 -21.24 -7.76 -39.76
N ALA A 783 -21.08 -9.09 -39.76
CA ALA A 783 -21.77 -10.05 -40.63
C ALA A 783 -23.11 -10.54 -40.06
N GLY A 784 -23.44 -10.23 -38.81
CA GLY A 784 -24.70 -10.60 -38.16
C GLY A 784 -24.52 -11.01 -36.69
N SER A 785 -25.60 -10.99 -35.90
CA SER A 785 -25.57 -11.36 -34.47
C SER A 785 -25.25 -12.83 -34.22
N HIS A 786 -25.55 -13.71 -35.19
CA HIS A 786 -25.29 -15.15 -35.12
C HIS A 786 -23.94 -15.56 -35.74
N PHE A 787 -23.13 -14.60 -36.21
CA PHE A 787 -21.82 -14.87 -36.79
C PHE A 787 -20.74 -14.72 -35.70
N ASP A 788 -20.38 -15.84 -35.09
CA ASP A 788 -19.45 -15.95 -33.97
C ASP A 788 -18.00 -16.31 -34.40
N ASP A 789 -17.12 -16.50 -33.42
CA ASP A 789 -15.74 -16.98 -33.59
C ASP A 789 -15.65 -18.24 -34.45
N ALA A 790 -16.52 -19.23 -34.20
CA ALA A 790 -16.49 -20.50 -34.92
C ALA A 790 -16.90 -20.31 -36.38
N ALA A 791 -17.90 -19.46 -36.65
CA ALA A 791 -18.31 -19.10 -38.00
C ALA A 791 -17.19 -18.39 -38.76
N LEU A 792 -16.49 -17.43 -38.14
CA LEU A 792 -15.35 -16.75 -38.76
C LEU A 792 -14.26 -17.75 -39.16
N ARG A 793 -13.87 -18.64 -38.26
CA ARG A 793 -12.83 -19.66 -38.52
C ARG A 793 -13.22 -20.56 -39.69
N ARG A 794 -14.45 -21.06 -39.72
CA ARG A 794 -14.95 -21.91 -40.84
C ARG A 794 -14.83 -21.20 -42.19
N VAL A 795 -15.20 -19.92 -42.26
CA VAL A 795 -15.11 -19.14 -43.52
C VAL A 795 -13.66 -18.93 -43.94
N VAL A 796 -12.78 -18.58 -42.98
CA VAL A 796 -11.34 -18.39 -43.24
C VAL A 796 -10.71 -19.70 -43.75
N ASP A 797 -10.97 -20.82 -43.06
CA ASP A 797 -10.43 -22.14 -43.42
C ASP A 797 -10.95 -22.60 -44.80
N ALA A 798 -12.21 -22.34 -45.11
CA ALA A 798 -12.78 -22.66 -46.42
C ALA A 798 -12.12 -21.84 -47.55
N ILE A 799 -11.83 -20.56 -47.32
CA ILE A 799 -11.16 -19.70 -48.31
C ILE A 799 -9.70 -20.12 -48.50
N ASP A 800 -8.94 -20.32 -47.42
CA ASP A 800 -7.54 -20.79 -47.48
C ASP A 800 -7.44 -22.14 -48.20
N GLY A 801 -8.30 -23.09 -47.83
CA GLY A 801 -8.34 -24.43 -48.41
C GLY A 801 -8.73 -24.47 -49.90
N LYS A 802 -9.70 -23.64 -50.34
CA LYS A 802 -10.15 -23.62 -51.75
C LYS A 802 -9.20 -22.83 -52.66
N SER A 803 -8.66 -21.72 -52.17
CA SER A 803 -7.73 -20.88 -52.96
C SER A 803 -6.33 -21.48 -53.05
N GLY A 804 -5.92 -22.27 -52.05
CA GLY A 804 -4.53 -22.71 -51.89
C GLY A 804 -3.57 -21.57 -51.53
N GLN A 805 -4.07 -20.36 -51.30
CA GLN A 805 -3.31 -19.16 -50.91
C GLN A 805 -3.53 -18.86 -49.43
N LEU A 806 -2.57 -18.18 -48.80
CA LEU A 806 -2.59 -17.91 -47.35
C LEU A 806 -3.80 -17.04 -46.95
N LEU A 807 -4.56 -17.51 -45.96
CA LEU A 807 -5.46 -16.70 -45.14
C LEU A 807 -5.61 -17.32 -43.75
N GLU A 808 -5.21 -16.59 -42.71
CA GLU A 808 -5.26 -17.09 -41.33
C GLU A 808 -5.72 -16.00 -40.35
N VAL A 809 -6.39 -16.42 -39.28
CA VAL A 809 -6.60 -15.56 -38.10
C VAL A 809 -5.31 -15.58 -37.27
N VAL A 810 -4.70 -14.41 -37.14
CA VAL A 810 -3.37 -14.26 -36.53
C VAL A 810 -3.40 -13.53 -35.18
N ASN A 811 -4.48 -12.80 -34.87
CA ASN A 811 -4.71 -12.26 -33.55
C ASN A 811 -6.16 -12.49 -33.10
N PHE A 812 -6.30 -13.19 -31.98
CA PHE A 812 -7.54 -13.41 -31.26
C PHE A 812 -7.62 -12.37 -30.14
N ASN A 813 -8.14 -11.16 -30.41
CA ASN A 813 -8.04 -10.02 -29.48
C ASN A 813 -9.22 -9.91 -28.50
N VAL A 814 -10.45 -9.82 -29.02
CA VAL A 814 -11.67 -9.71 -28.22
C VAL A 814 -12.74 -10.60 -28.83
N GLU A 815 -13.30 -11.49 -28.02
CA GLU A 815 -14.25 -12.51 -28.45
C GLU A 815 -15.42 -11.89 -29.21
N ASN A 816 -15.72 -12.44 -30.39
CA ASN A 816 -16.77 -12.02 -31.31
C ASN A 816 -16.73 -10.57 -31.82
N THR A 817 -15.73 -9.75 -31.45
CA THR A 817 -15.72 -8.32 -31.78
C THR A 817 -14.45 -7.82 -32.44
N GLN A 818 -13.28 -8.40 -32.10
CA GLN A 818 -12.01 -7.96 -32.68
C GLN A 818 -11.06 -9.13 -32.92
N TYR A 819 -10.80 -9.39 -34.20
CA TYR A 819 -9.82 -10.35 -34.70
C TYR A 819 -8.92 -9.65 -35.72
N VAL A 820 -7.75 -10.23 -36.00
CA VAL A 820 -6.91 -9.81 -37.13
C VAL A 820 -6.63 -11.00 -38.00
N VAL A 821 -6.88 -10.86 -39.30
CA VAL A 821 -6.51 -11.84 -40.32
C VAL A 821 -5.30 -11.36 -41.11
N ALA A 822 -4.47 -12.30 -41.53
CA ALA A 822 -3.34 -12.07 -42.40
C ALA A 822 -3.40 -13.05 -43.58
N GLY A 823 -3.05 -12.58 -44.78
CA GLY A 823 -3.17 -13.40 -45.97
C GLY A 823 -2.86 -12.64 -47.25
N GLU A 824 -3.03 -13.31 -48.38
CA GLU A 824 -2.98 -12.65 -49.68
C GLU A 824 -4.11 -11.63 -49.82
N ILE A 825 -3.83 -10.53 -50.51
CA ILE A 825 -4.79 -9.45 -50.77
C ILE A 825 -6.09 -10.00 -51.39
N GLY A 826 -6.00 -10.99 -52.29
CA GLY A 826 -7.16 -11.64 -52.89
C GLY A 826 -8.03 -12.37 -51.88
N ASN A 827 -7.42 -13.17 -50.99
CA ASN A 827 -8.16 -13.92 -49.97
C ASN A 827 -8.77 -13.04 -48.88
N ILE A 828 -8.10 -11.94 -48.52
CA ILE A 828 -8.68 -10.97 -47.58
C ILE A 828 -9.90 -10.30 -48.22
N GLU A 829 -9.84 -9.94 -49.50
CA GLU A 829 -11.01 -9.41 -50.21
C GLU A 829 -12.12 -10.47 -50.37
N ALA A 830 -11.75 -11.74 -50.59
CA ALA A 830 -12.71 -12.84 -50.60
C ALA A 830 -13.44 -12.96 -49.26
N LEU A 831 -12.72 -12.83 -48.13
CA LEU A 831 -13.33 -12.82 -46.80
C LEU A 831 -14.28 -11.62 -46.61
N ASN A 832 -13.86 -10.43 -47.06
CA ASN A 832 -14.68 -9.22 -47.01
C ASN A 832 -16.01 -9.40 -47.78
N GLN A 833 -15.93 -9.98 -48.98
CA GLN A 833 -17.11 -10.29 -49.80
C GLN A 833 -17.96 -11.39 -49.17
N ALA A 834 -17.35 -12.46 -48.63
CA ALA A 834 -18.06 -13.55 -47.98
C ALA A 834 -18.86 -13.06 -46.77
N MET A 835 -18.24 -12.28 -45.88
CA MET A 835 -18.94 -11.68 -44.75
C MET A 835 -20.05 -10.72 -45.19
N SER A 836 -19.83 -9.95 -46.25
CA SER A 836 -20.83 -9.03 -46.79
C SER A 836 -22.03 -9.75 -47.41
N GLU A 837 -21.82 -10.90 -48.06
CA GLU A 837 -22.90 -11.72 -48.61
C GLU A 837 -23.65 -12.48 -47.50
N LEU A 838 -22.92 -13.07 -46.54
CA LEU A 838 -23.53 -13.76 -45.39
C LEU A 838 -24.42 -12.83 -44.56
N LYS A 839 -24.05 -11.54 -44.46
CA LYS A 839 -24.87 -10.50 -43.81
C LYS A 839 -26.23 -10.30 -44.46
N LYS A 840 -26.34 -10.50 -45.78
CA LYS A 840 -27.58 -10.31 -46.54
C LYS A 840 -28.49 -11.54 -46.45
N MET A 841 -27.96 -12.70 -46.08
CA MET A 841 -28.68 -13.96 -46.05
C MET A 841 -29.50 -14.09 -44.76
N ARG A 842 -30.70 -14.68 -44.86
CA ARG A 842 -31.56 -14.98 -43.69
C ARG A 842 -31.27 -16.36 -43.09
N ASN A 843 -30.62 -17.25 -43.84
CA ASN A 843 -30.30 -18.63 -43.47
C ASN A 843 -28.78 -18.86 -43.30
N THR A 844 -28.07 -17.88 -42.72
CA THR A 844 -26.62 -17.88 -42.57
C THR A 844 -26.07 -19.17 -41.95
N GLN A 845 -26.75 -19.73 -40.95
CA GLN A 845 -26.33 -20.98 -40.28
C GLN A 845 -26.35 -22.19 -41.22
N GLU A 846 -27.45 -22.38 -41.97
CA GLU A 846 -27.59 -23.45 -42.96
C GLU A 846 -26.52 -23.32 -44.06
N VAL A 847 -26.22 -22.09 -44.48
CA VAL A 847 -25.18 -21.83 -45.48
C VAL A 847 -23.82 -22.20 -44.95
N LEU A 848 -23.49 -21.83 -43.71
CA LEU A 848 -22.21 -22.18 -43.07
C LEU A 848 -22.03 -23.69 -42.89
N GLU A 849 -23.12 -24.45 -42.70
CA GLU A 849 -23.07 -25.90 -42.47
C GLU A 849 -23.07 -26.73 -43.75
N HIS A 850 -23.78 -26.29 -44.79
CA HIS A 850 -24.05 -27.15 -45.96
C HIS A 850 -23.68 -26.55 -47.31
N ARG A 851 -23.46 -25.23 -47.40
CA ARG A 851 -23.28 -24.53 -48.69
C ARG A 851 -22.07 -23.58 -48.74
N LEU A 852 -21.24 -23.57 -47.69
CA LEU A 852 -20.11 -22.67 -47.56
C LEU A 852 -19.13 -22.80 -48.72
N ASP A 853 -18.79 -24.03 -49.11
CA ASP A 853 -17.90 -24.33 -50.22
C ASP A 853 -18.35 -23.72 -51.56
N MET A 854 -19.64 -23.80 -51.87
CA MET A 854 -20.20 -23.23 -53.11
C MET A 854 -20.16 -21.71 -53.08
N LEU A 855 -20.46 -21.10 -51.92
CA LEU A 855 -20.39 -19.65 -51.74
C LEU A 855 -18.94 -19.16 -51.90
N VAL A 856 -18.00 -19.79 -51.21
CA VAL A 856 -16.58 -19.44 -51.25
C VAL A 856 -16.03 -19.57 -52.68
N GLN A 857 -16.35 -20.65 -53.39
CA GLN A 857 -15.90 -20.82 -54.77
C GLN A 857 -16.42 -19.69 -55.68
N GLY A 858 -17.71 -19.36 -55.60
CA GLY A 858 -18.28 -18.27 -56.41
C GLY A 858 -17.67 -16.90 -56.11
N ILE A 859 -17.25 -16.67 -54.86
CA ILE A 859 -16.55 -15.44 -54.45
C ILE A 859 -15.11 -15.44 -54.97
N LEU A 860 -14.38 -16.55 -54.86
CA LEU A 860 -13.02 -16.67 -55.39
C LEU A 860 -13.00 -16.41 -56.91
N ASP A 861 -13.93 -17.01 -57.65
CA ASP A 861 -14.09 -16.77 -59.09
C ASP A 861 -14.38 -15.28 -59.42
N ASN A 862 -15.03 -14.55 -58.52
CA ASN A 862 -15.26 -13.11 -58.66
C ASN A 862 -13.99 -12.30 -58.36
N VAL A 863 -13.26 -12.64 -57.30
CA VAL A 863 -12.00 -12.01 -56.92
C VAL A 863 -10.94 -12.21 -58.01
N ASP A 864 -10.84 -13.40 -58.59
CA ASP A 864 -9.90 -13.68 -59.68
C ASP A 864 -10.22 -12.87 -60.94
N ARG A 865 -11.51 -12.68 -61.26
CA ARG A 865 -11.94 -11.77 -62.34
C ARG A 865 -11.56 -10.32 -62.05
N GLN A 866 -11.70 -9.85 -60.81
CA GLN A 866 -11.28 -8.50 -60.41
C GLN A 866 -9.76 -8.32 -60.50
N ARG A 867 -9.00 -9.35 -60.08
CA ARG A 867 -7.53 -9.40 -60.17
C ARG A 867 -7.07 -9.35 -61.63
N ALA A 868 -7.65 -10.17 -62.51
CA ALA A 868 -7.34 -10.18 -63.94
C ALA A 868 -7.69 -8.84 -64.63
N GLY A 869 -8.75 -8.16 -64.16
CA GLY A 869 -9.15 -6.83 -64.64
C GLY A 869 -8.38 -5.65 -64.03
N GLY A 870 -7.39 -5.88 -63.17
CA GLY A 870 -6.59 -4.84 -62.52
C GLY A 870 -7.32 -4.01 -61.44
N ASN A 871 -8.50 -4.45 -61.01
CA ASN A 871 -9.39 -3.71 -60.10
C ASN A 871 -9.39 -4.25 -58.65
N LEU A 872 -8.52 -5.22 -58.35
CA LEU A 872 -8.43 -5.81 -57.01
C LEU A 872 -7.83 -4.80 -56.02
N THR A 873 -8.67 -4.30 -55.11
CA THR A 873 -8.30 -3.34 -54.07
C THR A 873 -9.01 -3.72 -52.78
N LEU A 874 -8.29 -3.69 -51.65
CA LEU A 874 -8.89 -3.93 -50.34
C LEU A 874 -9.79 -2.76 -49.98
N ARG A 875 -11.09 -3.01 -49.87
CA ARG A 875 -12.09 -2.00 -49.50
C ARG A 875 -12.46 -2.12 -48.03
N ARG A 876 -12.75 -0.99 -47.38
CA ARG A 876 -13.43 -1.02 -46.08
C ARG A 876 -14.84 -1.58 -46.27
N GLY A 877 -15.21 -2.53 -45.42
CA GLY A 877 -16.50 -3.23 -45.48
C GLY A 877 -16.78 -3.95 -44.18
N ALA A 878 -16.92 -5.28 -44.24
CA ALA A 878 -17.02 -6.14 -43.05
C ALA A 878 -15.69 -6.25 -42.28
N LEU A 879 -14.58 -5.86 -42.92
CA LEU A 879 -13.25 -5.75 -42.32
C LEU A 879 -12.62 -4.37 -42.55
N ILE A 880 -11.58 -4.08 -41.78
CA ILE A 880 -10.78 -2.84 -41.82
C ILE A 880 -9.33 -3.20 -42.15
N PRO A 881 -8.82 -2.88 -43.34
CA PRO A 881 -7.42 -3.10 -43.70
C PRO A 881 -6.47 -2.32 -42.77
N LEU A 882 -5.38 -2.95 -42.34
CA LEU A 882 -4.34 -2.32 -41.54
C LEU A 882 -3.32 -1.64 -42.47
N GLU A 883 -3.44 -0.32 -42.60
CA GLU A 883 -2.63 0.46 -43.52
C GLU A 883 -1.13 0.40 -43.17
N GLY A 884 -0.29 0.12 -44.17
CA GLY A 884 1.16 0.09 -44.01
C GLY A 884 1.72 -1.21 -43.43
N ILE A 885 0.88 -2.21 -43.17
CA ILE A 885 1.32 -3.55 -42.78
C ILE A 885 1.14 -4.49 -43.97
N ASP A 886 2.26 -4.91 -44.55
CA ASP A 886 2.32 -5.72 -45.76
C ASP A 886 3.07 -7.04 -45.56
N VAL A 887 3.30 -7.42 -44.31
CA VAL A 887 3.87 -8.70 -43.88
C VAL A 887 2.81 -9.43 -43.05
N PRO A 888 2.51 -10.72 -43.34
CA PRO A 888 1.50 -11.47 -42.61
C PRO A 888 2.09 -12.03 -41.30
N PHE A 889 2.25 -11.16 -40.31
CA PHE A 889 2.81 -11.53 -38.99
C PHE A 889 2.01 -12.66 -38.33
N HIS A 890 2.69 -13.49 -37.53
CA HIS A 890 2.08 -14.60 -36.77
C HIS A 890 1.39 -15.68 -37.61
N SER A 891 1.62 -15.69 -38.93
CA SER A 891 1.07 -16.69 -39.84
C SER A 891 2.03 -17.84 -40.13
N ARG A 892 1.50 -18.94 -40.69
CA ARG A 892 2.29 -20.10 -41.11
C ARG A 892 3.37 -19.77 -42.14
N LEU A 893 3.24 -18.68 -42.88
CA LEU A 893 4.24 -18.23 -43.85
C LEU A 893 5.61 -18.01 -43.19
N LEU A 894 5.62 -17.56 -41.94
CA LEU A 894 6.85 -17.25 -41.21
C LEU A 894 7.49 -18.49 -40.54
N ARG A 895 6.88 -19.68 -40.61
CA ARG A 895 7.41 -20.90 -39.97
C ARG A 895 8.81 -21.27 -40.48
N GLY A 896 9.10 -20.97 -41.75
CA GLY A 896 10.43 -21.17 -42.33
C GLY A 896 11.54 -20.39 -41.61
N GLY A 897 11.21 -19.24 -41.00
CA GLY A 897 12.15 -18.39 -40.26
C GLY A 897 12.40 -18.79 -38.81
N VAL A 898 11.62 -19.73 -38.25
CA VAL A 898 11.71 -20.16 -36.85
C VAL A 898 13.11 -20.70 -36.47
N PRO A 899 13.79 -21.55 -37.28
CA PRO A 899 15.13 -22.02 -36.96
C PRO A 899 16.18 -20.90 -36.86
N ALA A 900 16.16 -19.95 -37.80
CA ALA A 900 17.07 -18.81 -37.77
C ALA A 900 16.83 -17.92 -36.54
N PHE A 901 15.57 -17.63 -36.23
CA PHE A 901 15.22 -16.81 -35.08
C PHE A 901 15.52 -17.52 -33.73
N ARG A 902 15.34 -18.84 -33.66
CA ARG A 902 15.82 -19.66 -32.52
C ARG A 902 17.32 -19.49 -32.29
N GLY A 903 18.13 -19.57 -33.33
CA GLY A 903 19.58 -19.36 -33.22
C GLY A 903 19.93 -17.97 -32.68
N MET A 904 19.19 -16.92 -33.08
CA MET A 904 19.35 -15.57 -32.54
C MET A 904 18.99 -15.52 -31.04
N LEU A 905 17.89 -16.14 -30.64
CA LEU A 905 17.48 -16.25 -29.23
C LEU A 905 18.53 -17.00 -28.40
N GLU A 906 19.04 -18.12 -28.90
CA GLU A 906 20.08 -18.91 -28.23
C GLU A 906 21.37 -18.13 -28.00
N ALA A 907 21.76 -17.29 -28.97
CA ALA A 907 22.96 -16.46 -28.88
C ALA A 907 22.82 -15.28 -27.92
N LYS A 908 21.62 -14.69 -27.82
CA LYS A 908 21.37 -13.48 -27.02
C LYS A 908 20.84 -13.78 -25.61
N MET A 909 20.17 -14.90 -25.40
CA MET A 909 19.58 -15.25 -24.11
C MET A 909 20.66 -15.74 -23.12
N PRO A 910 20.71 -15.19 -21.90
CA PRO A 910 21.63 -15.63 -20.86
C PRO A 910 21.54 -17.13 -20.56
N LYS A 911 22.62 -17.71 -20.04
CA LYS A 911 22.66 -19.14 -19.66
C LYS A 911 21.87 -19.44 -18.38
N HIS A 912 21.80 -18.49 -17.45
CA HIS A 912 21.11 -18.61 -16.17
C HIS A 912 19.98 -17.59 -16.11
N LEU A 913 18.77 -18.03 -15.75
CA LEU A 913 17.57 -17.19 -15.68
C LEU A 913 16.89 -17.39 -14.32
N ASP A 914 16.31 -16.35 -13.75
CA ASP A 914 15.57 -16.48 -12.50
C ASP A 914 14.17 -17.05 -12.76
N MET A 915 14.01 -18.38 -12.65
CA MET A 915 12.74 -19.06 -12.92
C MET A 915 11.63 -18.64 -11.96
N SER A 916 11.96 -18.15 -10.76
CA SER A 916 10.96 -17.70 -9.77
C SER A 916 10.17 -16.46 -10.24
N ARG A 917 10.69 -15.75 -11.24
CA ARG A 917 10.02 -14.61 -11.88
C ARG A 917 9.10 -15.01 -13.03
N LEU A 918 9.24 -16.22 -13.56
CA LEU A 918 8.49 -16.69 -14.72
C LEU A 918 7.39 -17.67 -14.32
N GLU A 919 7.74 -18.68 -13.52
CA GLU A 919 6.84 -19.74 -13.12
C GLU A 919 5.69 -19.20 -12.27
N GLY A 920 4.46 -19.55 -12.64
CA GLY A 920 3.27 -19.03 -11.96
C GLY A 920 2.87 -17.59 -12.33
N LYS A 921 3.65 -16.87 -13.15
CA LYS A 921 3.46 -15.43 -13.42
C LYS A 921 3.37 -15.06 -14.91
N TYR A 922 4.23 -15.64 -15.73
CA TYR A 922 4.30 -15.35 -17.17
C TYR A 922 3.18 -16.05 -17.95
N VAL A 923 2.48 -15.35 -18.82
CA VAL A 923 1.48 -15.92 -19.74
C VAL A 923 1.93 -15.72 -21.19
N PRO A 924 2.41 -16.76 -21.89
CA PRO A 924 2.87 -16.65 -23.27
C PRO A 924 1.71 -16.53 -24.27
N ASN A 925 1.93 -15.80 -25.36
CA ASN A 925 0.93 -15.64 -26.43
C ASN A 925 0.60 -16.96 -27.14
N LEU A 926 1.59 -17.84 -27.27
CA LEU A 926 1.48 -19.10 -27.99
C LEU A 926 0.47 -20.04 -27.32
N THR A 927 0.54 -20.17 -25.99
CA THR A 927 -0.22 -21.17 -25.23
C THR A 927 -1.40 -20.58 -24.46
N ALA A 928 -1.35 -19.29 -24.10
CA ALA A 928 -2.29 -18.62 -23.20
C ALA A 928 -2.48 -19.37 -21.86
N LYS A 929 -1.42 -20.02 -21.37
CA LYS A 929 -1.38 -20.73 -20.09
C LYS A 929 -0.23 -20.21 -19.25
N VAL A 930 -0.43 -20.10 -17.94
CA VAL A 930 0.64 -19.71 -17.00
C VAL A 930 1.85 -20.63 -17.18
N PHE A 931 3.02 -20.03 -17.39
CA PHE A 931 4.27 -20.72 -17.60
C PHE A 931 4.58 -21.67 -16.43
N SER A 932 4.95 -22.89 -16.77
CA SER A 932 5.27 -23.96 -15.83
C SER A 932 6.33 -24.88 -16.41
N LEU A 933 7.16 -25.44 -15.54
CA LEU A 933 8.15 -26.46 -15.89
C LEU A 933 7.60 -27.89 -15.73
N GLU A 934 6.32 -28.04 -15.40
CA GLU A 934 5.67 -29.35 -15.30
C GLU A 934 5.59 -30.04 -16.66
N LYS A 935 5.70 -31.37 -16.66
CA LYS A 935 5.71 -32.19 -17.89
C LYS A 935 4.47 -31.93 -18.76
N SER A 936 3.30 -31.83 -18.15
CA SER A 936 2.03 -31.56 -18.82
C SER A 936 2.01 -30.22 -19.55
N TYR A 937 2.74 -29.21 -19.04
CA TYR A 937 2.88 -27.93 -19.74
C TYR A 937 3.77 -28.08 -20.98
N VAL A 938 4.91 -28.76 -20.85
CA VAL A 938 5.84 -29.00 -21.96
C VAL A 938 5.19 -29.83 -23.08
N GLU A 939 4.39 -30.84 -22.72
CA GLU A 939 3.56 -31.61 -23.65
C GLU A 939 2.58 -30.71 -24.41
N ALA A 940 1.87 -29.81 -23.72
CA ALA A 940 0.95 -28.87 -24.35
C ALA A 940 1.65 -27.87 -25.30
N VAL A 941 2.87 -27.44 -24.98
CA VAL A 941 3.66 -26.59 -25.90
C VAL A 941 4.12 -27.39 -27.12
N HIS A 942 4.56 -28.63 -26.92
CA HIS A 942 4.97 -29.50 -28.02
C HIS A 942 3.81 -29.81 -28.97
N GLU A 943 2.60 -30.05 -28.45
CA GLU A 943 1.41 -30.30 -29.27
C GLU A 943 1.14 -29.14 -30.24
N GLN A 944 1.29 -27.90 -29.77
CA GLN A 944 1.06 -26.69 -30.59
C GLN A 944 2.19 -26.37 -31.57
N THR A 945 3.44 -26.69 -31.22
CA THR A 945 4.62 -26.27 -32.00
C THR A 945 5.20 -27.37 -32.87
N GLN A 946 4.99 -28.63 -32.49
CA GLN A 946 5.70 -29.79 -33.01
C GLN A 946 7.24 -29.60 -32.96
N SER A 947 7.73 -28.88 -31.94
CA SER A 947 9.15 -28.58 -31.80
C SER A 947 10.01 -29.84 -31.67
N PRO A 948 11.07 -30.00 -32.49
CA PRO A 948 11.99 -31.13 -32.36
C PRO A 948 12.81 -31.06 -31.06
N VAL A 949 13.07 -29.86 -30.54
CA VAL A 949 13.77 -29.66 -29.27
C VAL A 949 12.92 -30.17 -28.12
N LEU A 950 11.63 -29.79 -28.07
CA LEU A 950 10.73 -30.25 -27.02
C LEU A 950 10.42 -31.74 -27.14
N LYS A 951 10.33 -32.27 -28.37
CA LYS A 951 10.22 -33.72 -28.60
C LYS A 951 11.36 -34.48 -27.93
N SER A 952 12.61 -34.04 -28.15
CA SER A 952 13.78 -34.64 -27.52
C SER A 952 13.75 -34.54 -25.99
N VAL A 953 13.29 -33.40 -25.45
CA VAL A 953 13.12 -33.22 -24.00
C VAL A 953 12.09 -34.21 -23.44
N LEU A 954 10.94 -34.38 -24.10
CA LEU A 954 9.88 -35.27 -23.66
C LEU A 954 10.26 -36.75 -23.74
N GLU A 955 10.96 -37.15 -24.80
CA GLU A 955 11.51 -38.50 -24.97
C GLU A 955 12.57 -38.83 -23.91
N ASN A 956 13.28 -37.81 -23.40
CA ASN A 956 14.37 -37.95 -22.42
C ASN A 956 14.08 -37.22 -21.10
N TRP A 957 12.80 -37.17 -20.70
CA TRP A 957 12.32 -36.34 -19.59
C TRP A 957 13.11 -36.52 -18.30
N GLU A 958 13.34 -37.77 -17.87
CA GLU A 958 14.02 -38.10 -16.60
C GLU A 958 15.44 -37.53 -16.49
N THR A 959 16.10 -37.29 -17.62
CA THR A 959 17.47 -36.74 -17.65
C THR A 959 17.48 -35.24 -17.93
N GLN A 960 16.64 -34.75 -18.85
CA GLN A 960 16.65 -33.35 -19.28
C GLN A 960 15.82 -32.42 -18.39
N SER A 961 14.97 -32.94 -17.51
CA SER A 961 14.16 -32.14 -16.56
C SER A 961 14.83 -31.89 -15.21
N GLN A 962 15.94 -32.59 -14.90
CA GLN A 962 16.62 -32.46 -13.61
C GLN A 962 17.15 -31.04 -13.36
N ASP A 963 17.67 -30.41 -14.42
CA ASP A 963 18.12 -29.03 -14.37
C ASP A 963 16.99 -28.10 -14.83
N ARG A 964 16.28 -27.53 -13.84
CA ARG A 964 15.20 -26.56 -14.05
C ARG A 964 15.65 -25.33 -14.84
N GLN A 965 16.91 -24.92 -14.72
CA GLN A 965 17.47 -23.77 -15.43
C GLN A 965 17.60 -24.08 -16.92
N VAL A 966 18.18 -25.23 -17.24
CA VAL A 966 18.36 -25.69 -18.63
C VAL A 966 17.00 -25.94 -19.29
N LEU A 967 16.09 -26.62 -18.60
CA LEU A 967 14.74 -26.88 -19.10
C LEU A 967 13.98 -25.57 -19.36
N GLY A 968 13.95 -24.67 -18.38
CA GLY A 968 13.24 -23.40 -18.49
C GLY A 968 13.78 -22.52 -19.61
N ARG A 969 15.11 -22.45 -19.78
CA ARG A 969 15.73 -21.72 -20.90
C ARG A 969 15.33 -22.31 -22.26
N LYS A 970 15.41 -23.63 -22.43
CA LYS A 970 15.00 -24.31 -23.68
C LYS A 970 13.53 -24.02 -23.99
N LEU A 971 12.65 -24.18 -23.00
CA LEU A 971 11.21 -23.97 -23.16
C LEU A 971 10.89 -22.52 -23.55
N LEU A 972 11.54 -21.54 -22.91
CA LEU A 972 11.34 -20.12 -23.21
C LEU A 972 11.78 -19.75 -24.63
N ILE A 973 12.92 -20.30 -25.09
CA ILE A 973 13.40 -20.13 -26.46
C ILE A 973 12.39 -20.70 -27.45
N GLU A 974 11.87 -21.91 -27.22
CA GLU A 974 10.87 -22.51 -28.12
C GLU A 974 9.56 -21.72 -28.14
N LEU A 975 9.08 -21.23 -26.99
CA LEU A 975 7.89 -20.38 -26.92
C LEU A 975 8.06 -19.12 -27.80
N LEU A 976 9.17 -18.40 -27.65
CA LEU A 976 9.43 -17.17 -28.42
C LEU A 976 9.72 -17.44 -29.90
N ALA A 977 10.47 -18.52 -30.19
CA ALA A 977 10.81 -18.90 -31.55
C ALA A 977 9.56 -19.23 -32.37
N TYR A 978 8.60 -19.95 -31.78
CA TYR A 978 7.35 -20.29 -32.46
C TYR A 978 6.30 -19.17 -32.42
N GLN A 979 6.31 -18.30 -31.40
CA GLN A 979 5.44 -17.13 -31.37
C GLN A 979 5.62 -16.21 -32.59
N PHE A 980 6.85 -16.15 -33.12
CA PHE A 980 7.20 -15.46 -34.36
C PHE A 980 6.26 -15.83 -35.54
N ALA A 981 5.80 -17.09 -35.59
CA ALA A 981 5.04 -17.67 -36.69
C ALA A 981 3.75 -18.36 -36.24
N SER A 982 3.21 -17.97 -35.09
CA SER A 982 1.97 -18.53 -34.53
C SER A 982 1.02 -17.44 -34.05
N PRO A 983 -0.31 -17.66 -34.15
CA PRO A 983 -1.30 -16.66 -33.74
C PRO A 983 -1.19 -16.23 -32.28
N VAL A 984 -1.57 -14.98 -32.02
CA VAL A 984 -1.66 -14.40 -30.67
C VAL A 984 -3.00 -14.75 -30.04
N ARG A 985 -2.98 -15.52 -28.93
CA ARG A 985 -4.16 -16.04 -28.23
C ARG A 985 -4.58 -15.14 -27.05
N TRP A 986 -5.01 -13.91 -27.36
CA TRP A 986 -5.26 -12.88 -26.34
C TRP A 986 -6.63 -13.01 -25.66
N ILE A 987 -7.63 -13.59 -26.33
CA ILE A 987 -8.93 -13.94 -25.71
C ILE A 987 -8.69 -14.91 -24.55
N GLU A 988 -7.99 -16.02 -24.79
CA GLU A 988 -7.71 -17.00 -23.76
C GLU A 988 -6.79 -16.46 -22.66
N THR A 989 -5.89 -15.54 -23.00
CA THR A 989 -5.06 -14.83 -22.02
C THR A 989 -5.92 -14.00 -21.07
N GLN A 990 -6.90 -13.24 -21.59
CA GLN A 990 -7.82 -12.46 -20.76
C GLN A 990 -8.73 -13.36 -19.91
N ASP A 991 -9.25 -14.44 -20.48
CA ASP A 991 -10.03 -15.45 -19.73
C ASP A 991 -9.24 -16.00 -18.55
N LEU A 992 -7.97 -16.37 -18.81
CA LEU A 992 -7.07 -16.84 -17.78
C LEU A 992 -6.87 -15.79 -16.70
N LEU A 993 -6.58 -14.53 -17.05
CA LEU A 993 -6.33 -13.49 -16.05
C LEU A 993 -7.57 -13.18 -15.20
N PHE A 994 -8.74 -12.99 -15.82
CA PHE A 994 -9.93 -12.49 -15.15
C PHE A 994 -10.81 -13.56 -14.48
N GLN A 995 -10.83 -14.79 -15.01
CA GLN A 995 -11.66 -15.87 -14.47
C GLN A 995 -10.85 -16.82 -13.56
N GLN A 996 -9.69 -17.30 -14.03
CA GLN A 996 -8.88 -18.29 -13.29
C GLN A 996 -7.86 -17.63 -12.38
N GLY A 997 -7.20 -16.59 -12.87
CA GLY A 997 -6.12 -15.87 -12.21
C GLY A 997 -6.61 -14.93 -11.11
N GLY A 998 -7.90 -14.61 -11.06
CA GLY A 998 -8.48 -13.72 -10.05
C GLY A 998 -7.91 -12.30 -10.08
N VAL A 999 -7.42 -11.85 -11.24
CA VAL A 999 -6.86 -10.51 -11.42
C VAL A 999 -7.93 -9.46 -11.17
N GLU A 1000 -7.65 -8.55 -10.24
CA GLU A 1000 -8.52 -7.43 -9.87
C GLU A 1000 -8.09 -6.11 -10.51
N ARG A 1001 -6.80 -6.00 -10.83
CA ARG A 1001 -6.19 -4.82 -11.45
C ARG A 1001 -5.37 -5.23 -12.67
N LEU A 1002 -5.59 -4.58 -13.80
CA LEU A 1002 -4.76 -4.73 -15.01
C LEU A 1002 -4.11 -3.39 -15.32
N ILE A 1003 -2.79 -3.37 -15.40
CA ILE A 1003 -2.00 -2.19 -15.78
C ILE A 1003 -1.35 -2.44 -17.14
N GLU A 1004 -1.76 -1.67 -18.12
CA GLU A 1004 -1.13 -1.65 -19.43
C GLU A 1004 0.10 -0.73 -19.42
N VAL A 1005 1.24 -1.29 -19.81
CA VAL A 1005 2.49 -0.55 -20.02
C VAL A 1005 2.71 -0.43 -21.52
N GLY A 1006 2.68 0.79 -22.03
CA GLY A 1006 2.84 1.09 -23.45
C GLY A 1006 2.49 2.53 -23.80
N PRO A 1007 2.71 2.96 -25.04
CA PRO A 1007 2.52 4.34 -25.47
C PRO A 1007 1.04 4.72 -25.73
N ALA A 1008 0.08 3.80 -25.64
CA ALA A 1008 -1.35 4.10 -25.77
C ALA A 1008 -2.22 3.06 -25.01
N PRO A 1009 -3.45 3.42 -24.58
CA PRO A 1009 -4.37 2.53 -23.86
C PRO A 1009 -5.08 1.53 -24.79
N THR A 1010 -4.35 0.58 -25.36
CA THR A 1010 -4.85 -0.38 -26.35
C THR A 1010 -5.41 -1.64 -25.69
N LEU A 1011 -4.62 -2.30 -24.84
CA LEU A 1011 -4.95 -3.54 -24.15
C LEU A 1011 -5.94 -3.32 -23.01
N SER A 1012 -5.84 -2.22 -22.29
CA SER A 1012 -6.85 -1.78 -21.30
C SER A 1012 -8.22 -1.57 -21.96
N ALA A 1013 -8.25 -0.98 -23.15
CA ALA A 1013 -9.47 -0.82 -23.93
C ALA A 1013 -10.01 -2.15 -24.52
N MET A 1014 -9.14 -3.11 -24.82
CA MET A 1014 -9.56 -4.49 -25.15
C MET A 1014 -10.16 -5.18 -23.92
N ALA A 1015 -9.48 -5.14 -22.78
CA ALA A 1015 -9.93 -5.72 -21.52
C ALA A 1015 -11.30 -5.18 -21.08
N LYS A 1016 -11.53 -3.86 -21.24
CA LYS A 1016 -12.83 -3.25 -20.97
C LYS A 1016 -13.93 -3.88 -21.81
N ARG A 1017 -13.73 -3.99 -23.13
CA ARG A 1017 -14.71 -4.61 -24.04
C ARG A 1017 -14.94 -6.09 -23.75
N THR A 1018 -13.90 -6.81 -23.32
CA THR A 1018 -13.99 -8.21 -22.89
C THR A 1018 -14.88 -8.33 -21.64
N LEU A 1019 -14.65 -7.50 -20.62
CA LEU A 1019 -15.41 -7.50 -19.38
C LEU A 1019 -16.87 -7.02 -19.54
N ASP A 1020 -17.14 -6.19 -20.56
CA ASP A 1020 -18.51 -5.78 -20.93
C ASP A 1020 -19.29 -6.90 -21.64
N GLY A 1021 -18.66 -8.05 -21.94
CA GLY A 1021 -19.29 -9.20 -22.59
C GLY A 1021 -20.07 -10.11 -21.63
N GLU A 1022 -21.09 -10.80 -22.15
CA GLU A 1022 -22.00 -11.69 -21.40
C GLU A 1022 -21.27 -12.76 -20.56
N LYS A 1023 -20.14 -13.27 -21.07
CA LYS A 1023 -19.29 -14.27 -20.38
C LYS A 1023 -18.73 -13.79 -19.03
N TYR A 1024 -18.71 -12.48 -18.80
CA TYR A 1024 -18.16 -11.84 -17.60
C TYR A 1024 -19.24 -11.21 -16.71
N GLU A 1025 -20.53 -11.47 -16.99
CA GLU A 1025 -21.61 -11.07 -16.09
C GLU A 1025 -21.41 -11.67 -14.68
N GLY A 1026 -21.49 -10.82 -13.66
CA GLY A 1026 -21.25 -11.21 -12.27
C GLY A 1026 -19.80 -11.17 -11.80
N VAL A 1027 -18.83 -10.90 -12.70
CA VAL A 1027 -17.44 -10.61 -12.30
C VAL A 1027 -17.38 -9.23 -11.63
N ALA A 1028 -16.74 -9.15 -10.47
CA ALA A 1028 -16.59 -7.89 -9.75
C ALA A 1028 -15.84 -6.83 -10.59
N PRO A 1029 -16.16 -5.53 -10.46
CA PRO A 1029 -15.48 -4.46 -11.20
C PRO A 1029 -13.96 -4.56 -11.09
N ARG A 1030 -13.27 -4.36 -12.21
CA ARG A 1030 -11.82 -4.44 -12.33
C ARG A 1030 -11.22 -3.04 -12.49
N GLU A 1031 -10.07 -2.82 -11.89
CA GLU A 1031 -9.28 -1.61 -12.08
C GLU A 1031 -8.46 -1.76 -13.37
N LEU A 1032 -8.83 -1.07 -14.44
CA LEU A 1032 -8.12 -1.09 -15.73
C LEU A 1032 -7.39 0.23 -15.91
N TYR A 1033 -6.05 0.20 -15.87
CA TYR A 1033 -5.22 1.38 -15.99
C TYR A 1033 -4.28 1.29 -17.18
N SER A 1034 -4.01 2.42 -17.80
CA SER A 1034 -2.91 2.60 -18.75
C SER A 1034 -1.86 3.50 -18.14
N TYR A 1035 -0.59 3.09 -18.23
CA TYR A 1035 0.57 3.88 -17.81
C TYR A 1035 0.53 5.33 -18.32
N LYS A 1036 0.05 5.54 -19.55
CA LYS A 1036 -0.01 6.86 -20.18
C LYS A 1036 -1.15 7.73 -19.67
N SER A 1037 -2.31 7.15 -19.41
CA SER A 1037 -3.54 7.91 -19.12
C SER A 1037 -3.88 7.99 -17.63
N ASP A 1038 -3.43 7.01 -16.85
CA ASP A 1038 -3.84 6.81 -15.45
C ASP A 1038 -2.64 6.91 -14.48
N ARG A 1039 -1.64 7.74 -14.84
CA ARG A 1039 -0.39 7.90 -14.08
C ARG A 1039 -0.66 8.25 -12.62
N ASP A 1040 -1.55 9.19 -12.33
CA ASP A 1040 -1.86 9.62 -10.96
C ASP A 1040 -2.40 8.47 -10.09
N ALA A 1041 -3.24 7.61 -10.68
CA ALA A 1041 -3.80 6.45 -10.00
C ALA A 1041 -2.73 5.38 -9.73
N ILE A 1042 -1.84 5.14 -10.69
CA ILE A 1042 -0.75 4.15 -10.60
C ILE A 1042 0.33 4.61 -9.62
N TYR A 1043 0.75 5.87 -9.69
CA TYR A 1043 1.83 6.45 -8.89
C TYR A 1043 1.37 6.99 -7.53
N HIS A 1044 0.06 6.96 -7.27
CA HIS A 1044 -0.56 7.51 -6.07
C HIS A 1044 -0.29 9.02 -5.90
N GLU A 1045 -0.12 9.75 -7.01
CA GLU A 1045 0.09 11.20 -7.03
C GLU A 1045 -1.26 11.91 -6.75
N VAL A 1046 -1.22 13.00 -6.00
CA VAL A 1046 -2.42 13.71 -5.56
C VAL A 1046 -2.98 14.54 -6.72
N GLY A 1047 -4.13 14.15 -7.25
CA GLY A 1047 -5.01 15.12 -7.91
C GLY A 1047 -5.70 15.97 -6.85
N ASP A 1048 -5.17 17.17 -6.58
CA ASP A 1048 -5.74 18.33 -5.85
C ASP A 1048 -6.85 18.12 -4.77
N ALA A 1049 -6.88 17.00 -4.06
CA ALA A 1049 -7.81 16.76 -2.96
C ALA A 1049 -7.15 17.14 -1.63
N VAL A 1050 -6.99 18.43 -1.39
CA VAL A 1050 -6.67 18.97 -0.07
C VAL A 1050 -7.94 18.94 0.79
N VAL A 1051 -8.09 17.92 1.63
CA VAL A 1051 -9.10 17.92 2.69
C VAL A 1051 -8.60 18.81 3.81
N ALA A 1052 -9.25 19.96 3.99
CA ALA A 1052 -9.01 20.86 5.12
C ALA A 1052 -9.30 20.12 6.43
N ALA A 1053 -8.41 20.25 7.41
CA ALA A 1053 -8.64 19.74 8.77
C ALA A 1053 -9.95 20.34 9.33
N PRO A 1054 -10.81 19.55 10.01
CA PRO A 1054 -12.03 20.08 10.60
C PRO A 1054 -11.66 21.05 11.73
N ALA A 1055 -12.14 22.30 11.61
CA ALA A 1055 -12.11 23.25 12.70
C ALA A 1055 -12.94 22.70 13.88
N PRO A 1056 -12.45 22.74 15.13
CA PRO A 1056 -13.20 22.26 16.27
C PRO A 1056 -14.50 23.08 16.42
N LYS A 1057 -15.64 22.39 16.45
CA LYS A 1057 -16.94 22.99 16.75
C LYS A 1057 -16.88 23.62 18.14
N LYS A 1058 -17.25 24.91 18.23
CA LYS A 1058 -17.40 25.66 19.49
C LYS A 1058 -18.30 24.88 20.46
N ALA A 1059 -17.73 24.45 21.57
CA ALA A 1059 -18.48 24.01 22.74
C ALA A 1059 -19.11 25.24 23.42
N ALA A 1060 -20.33 25.04 23.93
CA ALA A 1060 -21.12 26.04 24.64
C ALA A 1060 -20.42 26.54 25.92
N GLU A 1061 -20.68 27.80 26.26
CA GLU A 1061 -20.14 28.52 27.40
C GLU A 1061 -20.39 27.79 28.74
N ALA A 1062 -19.34 27.69 29.56
CA ALA A 1062 -19.41 27.41 30.98
C ALA A 1062 -18.63 28.47 31.77
N PRO A 1063 -19.04 28.81 33.00
CA PRO A 1063 -18.73 30.08 33.65
C PRO A 1063 -17.34 30.14 34.29
N LYS A 1064 -16.82 31.37 34.38
CA LYS A 1064 -15.53 31.78 34.96
C LYS A 1064 -15.50 31.70 36.50
N SER A 1065 -14.36 31.27 37.04
CA SER A 1065 -13.64 31.70 38.28
C SER A 1065 -12.87 30.49 38.85
N ALA A 1066 -11.65 30.51 39.41
CA ALA A 1066 -10.66 31.51 39.80
C ALA A 1066 -9.25 30.79 39.93
N PRO A 1067 -8.17 31.38 40.49
CA PRO A 1067 -6.86 31.48 39.83
C PRO A 1067 -5.80 30.44 40.29
N LYS A 1068 -4.80 30.17 39.44
CA LYS A 1068 -3.57 29.43 39.79
C LYS A 1068 -2.34 30.33 39.78
N ALA A 1069 -1.56 30.17 40.85
CA ALA A 1069 -0.38 30.93 41.22
C ALA A 1069 0.85 30.68 40.32
N GLU A 1070 1.69 31.71 40.24
CA GLU A 1070 2.97 31.77 39.54
C GLU A 1070 4.05 30.89 40.19
N ALA A 1071 4.93 30.33 39.35
CA ALA A 1071 6.26 29.90 39.75
C ALA A 1071 7.27 30.27 38.65
N SER A 1072 8.25 31.07 39.05
CA SER A 1072 9.34 31.68 38.29
C SER A 1072 10.43 30.70 37.85
N LYS A 1073 10.99 30.90 36.64
CA LYS A 1073 12.31 30.38 36.22
C LYS A 1073 13.33 31.54 36.09
N PRO A 1074 14.62 31.33 36.38
CA PRO A 1074 15.66 32.35 36.21
C PRO A 1074 16.22 32.42 34.78
N ALA A 1075 16.69 33.62 34.42
CA ALA A 1075 17.06 34.07 33.08
C ALA A 1075 18.56 33.93 32.73
N ALA A 1076 18.86 33.94 31.42
CA ALA A 1076 20.16 34.24 30.80
C ALA A 1076 19.93 35.02 29.47
N PRO A 1077 20.90 35.84 28.98
CA PRO A 1077 20.68 37.10 28.24
C PRO A 1077 20.61 37.00 26.70
N PRO A 1078 20.22 38.08 25.96
CA PRO A 1078 19.74 38.00 24.58
C PRO A 1078 20.79 38.38 23.51
N PRO A 1079 20.61 37.97 22.22
CA PRO A 1079 21.17 38.62 21.05
C PRO A 1079 20.19 39.64 20.41
N PRO A 1080 20.66 40.52 19.50
CA PRO A 1080 20.15 41.89 19.35
C PRO A 1080 18.96 42.06 18.41
N VAL A 1081 18.32 43.21 18.62
CA VAL A 1081 17.07 43.72 18.05
C VAL A 1081 17.24 44.12 16.57
N VAL A 1082 16.28 43.71 15.73
CA VAL A 1082 15.95 44.41 14.48
C VAL A 1082 14.43 44.67 14.46
N ALA A 1083 14.09 45.91 14.09
CA ALA A 1083 12.85 46.67 14.27
C ALA A 1083 11.49 45.96 14.05
N ALA A 1084 10.53 46.38 14.88
CA ALA A 1084 9.12 46.00 14.86
C ALA A 1084 8.34 46.60 13.66
N PRO A 1085 7.38 45.86 13.05
CA PRO A 1085 6.37 46.45 12.19
C PRO A 1085 5.26 47.11 13.03
N ALA A 1086 4.78 48.24 12.53
CA ALA A 1086 3.71 49.08 13.09
C ALA A 1086 2.36 48.33 13.23
N PRO A 1087 1.46 48.78 14.13
CA PRO A 1087 0.17 48.13 14.35
C PRO A 1087 -0.73 48.25 13.11
N ALA A 1088 -1.27 47.11 12.67
CA ALA A 1088 -2.27 47.03 11.62
C ALA A 1088 -3.57 47.75 12.03
N PRO A 1089 -4.26 48.43 11.08
CA PRO A 1089 -5.42 49.27 11.36
C PRO A 1089 -6.65 48.45 11.74
N ALA A 1090 -7.53 49.08 12.52
CA ALA A 1090 -8.80 48.54 12.99
C ALA A 1090 -9.66 48.00 11.83
N ALA A 1091 -10.18 46.79 12.02
CA ALA A 1091 -11.09 46.12 11.09
C ALA A 1091 -12.37 46.96 10.89
N VAL A 1092 -12.61 47.38 9.66
CA VAL A 1092 -13.87 48.01 9.25
C VAL A 1092 -14.98 46.95 9.33
N GLY A 1093 -15.97 47.19 10.18
CA GLY A 1093 -17.18 46.40 10.27
C GLY A 1093 -18.04 46.60 9.03
N GLY A 1094 -18.10 45.60 8.16
CA GLY A 1094 -19.08 45.47 7.07
C GLY A 1094 -19.71 44.08 7.09
N ALA A 1095 -21.02 44.02 6.86
CA ALA A 1095 -21.77 42.76 6.73
C ALA A 1095 -21.23 41.89 5.57
N PRO A 1096 -21.32 40.55 5.65
CA PRO A 1096 -20.90 39.65 4.57
C PRO A 1096 -21.69 39.93 3.27
N ILE A 1097 -20.99 39.92 2.14
CA ILE A 1097 -21.57 40.15 0.80
C ILE A 1097 -22.43 38.92 0.43
N PRO A 1098 -23.70 39.08 -0.01
CA PRO A 1098 -24.52 37.97 -0.45
C PRO A 1098 -23.86 37.17 -1.58
N ASP A 1099 -23.74 35.86 -1.38
CA ASP A 1099 -23.16 34.96 -2.38
C ASP A 1099 -24.13 34.77 -3.56
N ALA A 1100 -23.58 34.58 -4.76
CA ALA A 1100 -24.35 34.30 -5.97
C ALA A 1100 -23.53 33.39 -6.91
N PRO A 1101 -24.14 32.33 -7.47
CA PRO A 1101 -23.45 31.45 -8.41
C PRO A 1101 -23.17 32.15 -9.73
N VAL A 1102 -22.15 31.68 -10.45
CA VAL A 1102 -21.84 32.14 -11.80
C VAL A 1102 -22.94 31.74 -12.77
N SER A 1103 -23.50 32.71 -13.48
CA SER A 1103 -24.52 32.46 -14.50
C SER A 1103 -23.88 31.94 -15.79
N ALA A 1104 -24.63 31.13 -16.55
CA ALA A 1104 -24.20 30.65 -17.87
C ALA A 1104 -23.89 31.81 -18.83
N LEU A 1105 -24.57 32.95 -18.68
CA LEU A 1105 -24.32 34.15 -19.48
C LEU A 1105 -22.96 34.78 -19.16
N GLU A 1106 -22.56 34.84 -17.89
CA GLU A 1106 -21.25 35.35 -17.49
C GLU A 1106 -20.11 34.49 -18.04
N ALA A 1107 -20.25 33.16 -17.98
CA ALA A 1107 -19.28 32.22 -18.55
C ALA A 1107 -19.18 32.34 -20.07
N LEU A 1108 -20.32 32.41 -20.76
CA LEU A 1108 -20.38 32.62 -22.21
C LEU A 1108 -19.69 33.92 -22.64
N GLN A 1109 -19.95 35.02 -21.93
CA GLN A 1109 -19.31 36.31 -22.19
C GLN A 1109 -17.80 36.29 -21.94
N ALA A 1110 -17.34 35.67 -20.85
CA ALA A 1110 -15.92 35.61 -20.51
C ALA A 1110 -15.12 34.77 -21.52
N LEU A 1111 -15.64 33.61 -21.90
CA LEU A 1111 -15.01 32.74 -22.91
C LEU A 1111 -14.95 33.41 -24.28
N LEU A 1112 -16.03 34.07 -24.71
CA LEU A 1112 -16.05 34.82 -25.98
C LEU A 1112 -15.11 36.01 -25.96
N ALA A 1113 -15.09 36.80 -24.87
CA ALA A 1113 -14.18 37.93 -24.72
C ALA A 1113 -12.72 37.50 -24.83
N LEU A 1114 -12.35 36.42 -24.13
CA LEU A 1114 -11.01 35.85 -24.18
C LEU A 1114 -10.64 35.34 -25.59
N LYS A 1115 -11.53 34.57 -26.22
CA LYS A 1115 -11.27 33.98 -27.54
C LYS A 1115 -11.16 35.03 -28.65
N LEU A 1116 -11.99 36.07 -28.56
CA LEU A 1116 -12.01 37.19 -29.52
C LEU A 1116 -10.95 38.26 -29.21
N LYS A 1117 -10.25 38.15 -28.07
CA LYS A 1117 -9.32 39.16 -27.55
C LYS A 1117 -9.94 40.55 -27.48
N LYS A 1118 -11.18 40.62 -26.97
CA LYS A 1118 -11.93 41.86 -26.78
C LYS A 1118 -12.21 42.10 -25.30
N PRO A 1119 -12.33 43.37 -24.85
CA PRO A 1119 -12.84 43.67 -23.53
C PRO A 1119 -14.21 43.01 -23.31
N ILE A 1120 -14.44 42.44 -22.13
CA ILE A 1120 -15.71 41.75 -21.81
C ILE A 1120 -16.93 42.67 -21.92
N SER A 1121 -16.75 43.99 -21.79
CA SER A 1121 -17.78 45.01 -22.01
C SER A 1121 -18.26 45.13 -23.46
N GLU A 1122 -17.48 44.65 -24.43
CA GLU A 1122 -17.86 44.65 -25.85
C GLU A 1122 -18.69 43.41 -26.25
N VAL A 1123 -18.82 42.42 -25.36
CA VAL A 1123 -19.60 41.20 -25.57
C VAL A 1123 -20.97 41.33 -24.90
N GLN A 1124 -21.92 41.92 -25.61
CA GLN A 1124 -23.26 42.21 -25.11
C GLN A 1124 -24.20 41.02 -25.27
N ALA A 1125 -25.12 40.86 -24.31
CA ALA A 1125 -26.05 39.73 -24.27
C ALA A 1125 -26.98 39.64 -25.50
N SER A 1126 -27.22 40.76 -26.20
CA SER A 1126 -28.03 40.86 -27.42
C SER A 1126 -27.30 40.43 -28.71
N GLN A 1127 -25.98 40.25 -28.67
CA GLN A 1127 -25.19 39.82 -29.83
C GLN A 1127 -25.27 38.30 -30.02
N ASN A 1128 -24.80 37.79 -31.17
CA ASN A 1128 -24.65 36.35 -31.42
C ASN A 1128 -23.23 36.01 -31.87
N ILE A 1129 -22.85 34.73 -31.76
CA ILE A 1129 -21.47 34.27 -32.05
C ILE A 1129 -21.10 34.57 -33.50
N LYS A 1130 -22.01 34.30 -34.45
CA LYS A 1130 -21.80 34.53 -35.90
C LYS A 1130 -21.47 35.99 -36.22
N GLY A 1131 -22.17 36.93 -35.60
CA GLY A 1131 -21.91 38.36 -35.72
C GLY A 1131 -20.59 38.77 -35.07
N LEU A 1132 -20.27 38.20 -33.90
CA LEU A 1132 -19.04 38.50 -33.15
C LEU A 1132 -17.76 38.02 -33.85
N VAL A 1133 -17.81 36.89 -34.58
CA VAL A 1133 -16.64 36.36 -35.33
C VAL A 1133 -16.47 36.98 -36.72
N GLY A 1134 -17.40 37.82 -37.18
CA GLY A 1134 -17.34 38.48 -38.48
C GLY A 1134 -17.29 37.52 -39.68
N GLY A 1135 -18.01 36.39 -39.61
CA GLY A 1135 -18.08 35.40 -40.71
C GLY A 1135 -16.89 34.43 -40.82
N LYS A 1136 -15.96 34.39 -39.86
CA LYS A 1136 -14.85 33.42 -39.84
C LYS A 1136 -15.30 32.04 -39.36
N SER A 1137 -15.66 31.17 -40.30
CA SER A 1137 -16.20 29.82 -40.02
C SER A 1137 -15.28 28.94 -39.13
N ALA A 1138 -13.97 28.99 -39.31
CA ALA A 1138 -13.02 28.22 -38.48
C ALA A 1138 -13.04 28.65 -37.00
N LEU A 1139 -13.02 29.97 -36.73
CA LEU A 1139 -13.09 30.52 -35.38
C LEU A 1139 -14.47 30.28 -34.73
N GLN A 1140 -15.53 30.31 -35.54
CA GLN A 1140 -16.87 29.97 -35.09
C GLN A 1140 -16.95 28.53 -34.58
N ASN A 1141 -16.44 27.56 -35.33
CA ASN A 1141 -16.47 26.15 -34.94
C ASN A 1141 -15.58 25.87 -33.72
N GLU A 1142 -14.45 26.58 -33.60
CA GLU A 1142 -13.59 26.50 -32.42
C GLU A 1142 -14.30 27.00 -31.16
N ILE A 1143 -14.98 28.15 -31.25
CA ILE A 1143 -15.80 28.69 -30.15
C ILE A 1143 -16.91 27.70 -29.78
N LEU A 1144 -17.63 27.15 -30.76
CA LEU A 1144 -18.69 26.18 -30.49
C LEU A 1144 -18.15 24.91 -29.81
N GLY A 1145 -16.97 24.44 -30.20
CA GLY A 1145 -16.31 23.31 -29.55
C GLY A 1145 -15.89 23.60 -28.10
N ASP A 1146 -15.39 24.81 -27.82
CA ASP A 1146 -15.07 25.24 -26.45
C ASP A 1146 -16.34 25.38 -25.58
N LEU A 1147 -17.45 25.86 -26.15
CA LEU A 1147 -18.74 25.93 -25.47
C LEU A 1147 -19.35 24.56 -25.21
N GLN A 1148 -19.17 23.57 -26.11
CA GLN A 1148 -19.57 22.19 -25.84
C GLN A 1148 -18.83 21.59 -24.66
N LYS A 1149 -17.52 21.87 -24.51
CA LYS A 1149 -16.73 21.43 -23.36
C LYS A 1149 -17.14 22.11 -22.06
N GLU A 1150 -17.56 23.37 -22.13
CA GLU A 1150 -17.99 24.14 -20.95
C GLU A 1150 -19.37 23.71 -20.44
N PHE A 1151 -20.34 23.53 -21.35
CA PHE A 1151 -21.76 23.34 -21.01
C PHE A 1151 -22.30 21.92 -21.27
N GLY A 1152 -21.49 21.00 -21.80
CA GLY A 1152 -21.87 19.59 -22.03
C GLY A 1152 -22.78 19.35 -23.23
N GLY A 1153 -22.97 20.33 -24.10
CA GLY A 1153 -23.85 20.27 -25.29
C GLY A 1153 -24.48 21.63 -25.60
N GLY A 1154 -25.15 21.77 -26.75
CA GLY A 1154 -25.81 23.02 -27.14
C GLY A 1154 -26.77 22.85 -28.33
N PRO A 1155 -27.67 23.80 -28.57
CA PRO A 1155 -28.64 23.73 -29.67
C PRO A 1155 -27.97 23.85 -31.05
N ASP A 1156 -28.53 23.20 -32.07
CA ASP A 1156 -27.96 23.14 -33.44
C ASP A 1156 -27.75 24.53 -34.08
N ASN A 1157 -28.52 25.54 -33.66
CA ASN A 1157 -28.43 26.92 -34.13
C ASN A 1157 -27.69 27.87 -33.16
N ALA A 1158 -26.84 27.35 -32.28
CA ALA A 1158 -26.14 28.11 -31.25
C ALA A 1158 -25.39 29.36 -31.77
N ALA A 1159 -24.83 29.31 -32.99
CA ALA A 1159 -24.07 30.43 -33.53
C ALA A 1159 -24.91 31.67 -33.89
N GLU A 1160 -26.20 31.50 -34.18
CA GLU A 1160 -27.09 32.56 -34.70
C GLU A 1160 -27.97 33.19 -33.63
N MET A 1161 -28.03 32.55 -32.46
CA MET A 1161 -28.86 32.93 -31.33
C MET A 1161 -28.24 34.06 -30.50
N PRO A 1162 -29.02 35.02 -29.98
CA PRO A 1162 -28.54 35.99 -29.00
C PRO A 1162 -27.91 35.29 -27.79
N LEU A 1163 -26.80 35.81 -27.25
CA LEU A 1163 -26.08 35.20 -26.13
C LEU A 1163 -26.98 35.01 -24.90
N SER A 1164 -27.93 35.91 -24.65
CA SER A 1164 -28.91 35.78 -23.57
C SER A 1164 -29.82 34.56 -23.73
N GLU A 1165 -30.29 34.30 -24.95
CA GLU A 1165 -31.16 33.15 -25.25
C GLU A 1165 -30.34 31.85 -25.27
N LEU A 1166 -29.11 31.91 -25.81
CA LEU A 1166 -28.18 30.77 -25.81
C LEU A 1166 -27.82 30.35 -24.39
N ALA A 1167 -27.48 31.30 -23.52
CA ALA A 1167 -27.20 31.06 -22.12
C ALA A 1167 -28.41 30.47 -21.37
N GLN A 1168 -29.63 30.89 -21.70
CA GLN A 1168 -30.85 30.32 -21.10
C GLN A 1168 -31.04 28.85 -21.50
N LYS A 1169 -30.78 28.50 -22.76
CA LYS A 1169 -30.91 27.12 -23.27
C LYS A 1169 -29.78 26.20 -22.81
N MET A 1170 -28.56 26.73 -22.66
CA MET A 1170 -27.39 25.98 -22.20
C MET A 1170 -27.25 25.94 -20.67
N GLY A 1171 -27.93 26.84 -19.95
CA GLY A 1171 -27.75 27.06 -18.51
C GLY A 1171 -28.62 26.22 -17.58
N GLY A 1172 -29.50 25.34 -18.09
CA GLY A 1172 -30.48 24.59 -17.27
C GLY A 1172 -29.89 23.69 -16.17
N THR A 1173 -28.62 23.30 -16.29
CA THR A 1173 -27.86 22.49 -15.31
C THR A 1173 -26.55 23.14 -14.87
N TYR A 1174 -26.32 24.41 -15.22
CA TYR A 1174 -25.05 25.10 -14.96
C TYR A 1174 -25.03 25.69 -13.54
N THR A 1175 -24.25 25.08 -12.64
CA THR A 1175 -24.17 25.46 -11.22
C THR A 1175 -22.85 26.14 -10.83
N GLY A 1176 -21.96 26.42 -11.80
CA GLY A 1176 -20.64 27.04 -11.60
C GLY A 1176 -19.74 26.90 -12.83
N SER A 1177 -18.49 27.34 -12.75
CA SER A 1177 -17.52 27.29 -13.87
C SER A 1177 -17.28 25.85 -14.37
N GLY A 1178 -17.43 25.62 -15.67
CA GLY A 1178 -17.25 24.33 -16.34
C GLY A 1178 -15.78 23.97 -16.61
N ALA A 1179 -15.56 22.82 -17.24
CA ALA A 1179 -14.21 22.26 -17.44
C ALA A 1179 -13.28 23.20 -18.23
N GLN A 1180 -13.82 23.94 -19.22
CA GLN A 1180 -13.02 24.85 -20.03
C GLN A 1180 -12.62 26.09 -19.24
N SER A 1181 -13.56 26.70 -18.50
CA SER A 1181 -13.29 27.83 -17.61
C SER A 1181 -12.27 27.48 -16.53
N ASN A 1182 -12.41 26.32 -15.88
CA ASN A 1182 -11.49 25.86 -14.83
C ASN A 1182 -10.06 25.64 -15.36
N ASN A 1183 -9.93 25.03 -16.55
CA ASN A 1183 -8.62 24.85 -17.20
C ASN A 1183 -7.95 26.20 -17.53
N LEU A 1184 -8.73 27.18 -18.01
CA LEU A 1184 -8.22 28.51 -18.34
C LEU A 1184 -7.80 29.28 -17.08
N ILE A 1185 -8.57 29.17 -15.99
CA ILE A 1185 -8.21 29.75 -14.69
C ILE A 1185 -6.91 29.13 -14.17
N ALA A 1186 -6.80 27.80 -14.16
CA ALA A 1186 -5.60 27.09 -13.71
C ALA A 1186 -4.37 27.52 -14.52
N LYS A 1187 -4.50 27.61 -15.85
CA LYS A 1187 -3.44 28.09 -16.74
C LYS A 1187 -3.04 29.53 -16.43
N MET A 1188 -4.01 30.44 -16.27
CA MET A 1188 -3.73 31.83 -15.89
C MET A 1188 -2.99 31.92 -14.55
N VAL A 1189 -3.39 31.12 -13.55
CA VAL A 1189 -2.71 31.09 -12.25
C VAL A 1189 -1.27 30.61 -12.41
N ALA A 1190 -1.03 29.51 -13.15
CA ALA A 1190 0.30 28.97 -13.38
C ALA A 1190 1.22 29.95 -14.14
N ASP A 1191 0.70 30.59 -15.18
CA ASP A 1191 1.47 31.46 -16.07
C ASP A 1191 1.75 32.84 -15.46
N LYS A 1192 0.81 33.38 -14.65
CA LYS A 1192 0.80 34.80 -14.27
C LYS A 1192 1.02 35.08 -12.78
N MET A 1193 0.83 34.10 -11.89
CA MET A 1193 0.97 34.31 -10.44
C MET A 1193 2.39 34.00 -9.93
N PRO A 1194 2.87 34.69 -8.88
CA PRO A 1194 4.16 34.41 -8.26
C PRO A 1194 4.18 33.04 -7.57
N GLY A 1195 5.38 32.46 -7.40
CA GLY A 1195 5.54 31.20 -6.68
C GLY A 1195 5.02 31.31 -5.25
N GLY A 1196 4.17 30.37 -4.84
CA GLY A 1196 3.52 30.36 -3.52
C GLY A 1196 2.10 30.95 -3.49
N PHE A 1197 1.70 31.77 -4.48
CA PHE A 1197 0.34 32.32 -4.58
C PHE A 1197 -0.52 31.51 -5.56
N ASN A 1198 -0.78 30.25 -5.19
CA ASN A 1198 -1.57 29.31 -5.99
C ASN A 1198 -3.09 29.55 -5.87
N GLN A 1199 -3.89 28.75 -6.57
CA GLN A 1199 -5.36 28.93 -6.59
C GLN A 1199 -5.99 28.80 -5.19
N ALA A 1200 -5.41 28.00 -4.28
CA ALA A 1200 -5.86 27.91 -2.89
C ALA A 1200 -5.57 29.21 -2.11
N ALA A 1201 -4.39 29.80 -2.28
CA ALA A 1201 -4.03 31.09 -1.69
C ALA A 1201 -4.93 32.23 -2.21
N ILE A 1202 -5.25 32.23 -3.51
CA ILE A 1202 -6.18 33.18 -4.12
C ILE A 1202 -7.60 33.04 -3.53
N LYS A 1203 -8.12 31.80 -3.44
CA LYS A 1203 -9.44 31.54 -2.83
C LYS A 1203 -9.47 31.95 -1.36
N ALA A 1204 -8.43 31.65 -0.59
CA ALA A 1204 -8.30 32.03 0.82
C ALA A 1204 -8.23 33.55 1.02
N TYR A 1205 -7.54 34.26 0.12
CA TYR A 1205 -7.50 35.72 0.13
C TYR A 1205 -8.87 36.34 -0.19
N LEU A 1206 -9.56 35.86 -1.23
CA LEU A 1206 -10.88 36.37 -1.61
C LEU A 1206 -11.96 36.05 -0.57
N SER A 1207 -11.91 34.89 0.08
CA SER A 1207 -12.85 34.52 1.15
C SER A 1207 -12.54 35.22 2.48
N GLY A 1208 -11.26 35.37 2.82
CA GLY A 1208 -10.81 35.96 4.08
C GLY A 1208 -10.81 37.49 4.06
N GLU A 1209 -10.03 38.09 3.15
CA GLU A 1209 -9.80 39.54 3.12
C GLU A 1209 -10.91 40.29 2.37
N ARG A 1210 -11.43 39.73 1.25
CA ARG A 1210 -12.54 40.33 0.48
C ARG A 1210 -13.93 39.83 0.88
N ARG A 1211 -14.02 38.85 1.79
CA ARG A 1211 -15.27 38.29 2.35
C ARG A 1211 -16.28 37.84 1.30
N LEU A 1212 -15.81 37.31 0.18
CA LEU A 1212 -16.66 36.80 -0.90
C LEU A 1212 -17.09 35.35 -0.61
N GLY A 1213 -18.34 35.02 -0.93
CA GLY A 1213 -18.83 33.64 -0.95
C GLY A 1213 -18.29 32.84 -2.14
N GLU A 1214 -18.48 31.52 -2.13
CA GLU A 1214 -17.86 30.61 -3.10
C GLU A 1214 -18.29 30.90 -4.54
N GLY A 1215 -19.57 31.21 -4.76
CA GLY A 1215 -20.08 31.55 -6.09
C GLY A 1215 -19.46 32.85 -6.64
N ARG A 1216 -19.35 33.88 -5.80
CA ARG A 1216 -18.71 35.16 -6.15
C ARG A 1216 -17.21 35.01 -6.38
N ILE A 1217 -16.53 34.13 -5.63
CA ILE A 1217 -15.11 33.81 -5.86
C ILE A 1217 -14.93 33.21 -7.25
N GLN A 1218 -15.80 32.28 -7.65
CA GLN A 1218 -15.77 31.72 -9.00
C GLN A 1218 -16.02 32.78 -10.07
N GLY A 1219 -16.98 33.70 -9.83
CA GLY A 1219 -17.25 34.83 -10.73
C GLY A 1219 -16.06 35.76 -10.91
N VAL A 1220 -15.36 36.09 -9.82
CA VAL A 1220 -14.11 36.89 -9.86
C VAL A 1220 -13.02 36.17 -10.65
N LEU A 1221 -12.81 34.87 -10.43
CA LEU A 1221 -11.79 34.11 -11.15
C LEU A 1221 -12.10 33.98 -12.65
N LEU A 1222 -13.37 33.80 -12.99
CA LEU A 1222 -13.84 33.78 -14.37
C LEU A 1222 -13.71 35.15 -15.03
N HIS A 1223 -13.90 36.25 -14.30
CA HIS A 1223 -13.63 37.59 -14.81
C HIS A 1223 -12.12 37.84 -14.97
N ALA A 1224 -11.31 37.28 -14.07
CA ALA A 1224 -9.86 37.43 -14.02
C ALA A 1224 -9.15 36.94 -15.29
N ILE A 1225 -9.62 35.85 -15.92
CA ILE A 1225 -9.02 35.35 -17.18
C ILE A 1225 -9.10 36.38 -18.31
N THR A 1226 -10.09 37.29 -18.27
CA THR A 1226 -10.24 38.36 -19.27
C THR A 1226 -9.36 39.58 -18.98
N MET A 1227 -8.79 39.65 -17.77
CA MET A 1227 -7.93 40.73 -17.28
C MET A 1227 -6.53 40.23 -16.90
N ALA A 1228 -6.11 39.09 -17.45
CA ALA A 1228 -4.86 38.43 -17.10
C ALA A 1228 -3.65 39.37 -17.34
N PRO A 1229 -2.70 39.47 -16.41
CA PRO A 1229 -1.51 40.30 -16.57
C PRO A 1229 -0.70 39.92 -17.82
N GLU A 1230 -0.14 40.90 -18.53
CA GLU A 1230 0.70 40.63 -19.70
C GLU A 1230 1.96 39.82 -19.30
N LYS A 1231 2.57 40.15 -18.17
CA LYS A 1231 3.74 39.47 -17.59
C LYS A 1231 3.41 38.85 -16.24
N ARG A 1232 4.21 37.87 -15.82
CA ARG A 1232 4.09 37.25 -14.49
C ARG A 1232 4.34 38.29 -13.40
N LEU A 1233 3.48 38.30 -12.38
CA LEU A 1233 3.61 39.19 -11.22
C LEU A 1233 4.77 38.74 -10.32
N GLY A 1234 5.52 39.70 -9.78
CA GLY A 1234 6.80 39.45 -9.11
C GLY A 1234 6.71 39.13 -7.62
N SER A 1235 5.59 39.46 -6.97
CA SER A 1235 5.38 39.22 -5.54
C SER A 1235 3.92 38.97 -5.18
N GLU A 1236 3.68 38.35 -4.03
CA GLU A 1236 2.32 38.15 -3.50
C GLU A 1236 1.57 39.48 -3.33
N ALA A 1237 2.26 40.56 -2.93
CA ALA A 1237 1.66 41.88 -2.78
C ALA A 1237 1.16 42.45 -4.12
N GLU A 1238 1.92 42.27 -5.20
CA GLU A 1238 1.49 42.66 -6.56
C GLU A 1238 0.30 41.81 -7.03
N ALA A 1239 0.29 40.52 -6.71
CA ALA A 1239 -0.81 39.61 -7.04
C ALA A 1239 -2.11 40.00 -6.32
N LYS A 1240 -2.04 40.33 -5.03
CA LYS A 1240 -3.17 40.84 -4.25
C LYS A 1240 -3.70 42.16 -4.82
N ALA A 1241 -2.83 43.12 -5.11
CA ALA A 1241 -3.23 44.41 -5.67
C ALA A 1241 -3.88 44.29 -7.06
N TRP A 1242 -3.38 43.41 -7.92
CA TRP A 1242 -4.05 43.12 -9.21
C TRP A 1242 -5.41 42.48 -9.00
N LEU A 1243 -5.49 41.49 -8.09
CA LEU A 1243 -6.72 40.76 -7.80
C LEU A 1243 -7.79 41.68 -7.19
N ASP A 1244 -7.40 42.65 -6.36
CA ASP A 1244 -8.29 43.71 -5.87
C ASP A 1244 -8.91 44.50 -7.04
N GLY A 1245 -8.11 44.86 -8.05
CA GLY A 1245 -8.60 45.51 -9.26
C GLY A 1245 -9.57 44.64 -10.07
N VAL A 1246 -9.36 43.31 -10.09
CA VAL A 1246 -10.30 42.36 -10.70
C VAL A 1246 -11.61 42.30 -9.91
N VAL A 1247 -11.55 42.27 -8.57
CA VAL A 1247 -12.74 42.29 -7.71
C VAL A 1247 -13.54 43.58 -7.92
N ASP A 1248 -12.88 44.73 -8.00
CA ASP A 1248 -13.55 46.02 -8.24
C ASP A 1248 -14.21 46.06 -9.63
N SER A 1249 -13.53 45.55 -10.66
CA SER A 1249 -14.09 45.45 -12.02
C SER A 1249 -15.26 44.46 -12.10
N TYR A 1250 -15.15 43.31 -11.42
CA TYR A 1250 -16.24 42.33 -11.35
C TYR A 1250 -17.44 42.91 -10.60
N GLY A 1251 -17.21 43.60 -9.47
CA GLY A 1251 -18.24 44.30 -8.70
C GLY A 1251 -19.02 45.31 -9.53
N GLN A 1252 -18.33 46.16 -10.30
CA GLN A 1252 -18.97 47.11 -11.22
C GLN A 1252 -19.86 46.44 -12.28
N LYS A 1253 -19.54 45.20 -12.68
CA LYS A 1253 -20.32 44.43 -13.66
C LYS A 1253 -21.58 43.83 -13.04
N VAL A 1254 -21.48 43.32 -11.81
CA VAL A 1254 -22.54 42.48 -11.20
C VAL A 1254 -23.42 43.20 -10.18
N GLY A 1255 -23.11 44.46 -9.85
CA GLY A 1255 -23.87 45.31 -8.93
C GLY A 1255 -23.28 45.36 -7.54
#